data_AF-A0A6G1IGA7-F1
#
_entry.id   AF-A0A6G1IGA7-F1
#
_cell.length_a   1.000
_cell.length_b   1.000
_cell.length_c   1.000
_cell.angle_alpha   90.00
_cell.angle_beta   90.00
_cell.angle_gamma   90.00
#
_symmetry.space_group_name_H-M   'P 1'
#
loop_
_entity.id
_entity.type
_entity.pdbx_description
1 polymer ?
#
loop_
_entity_poly.entity_id
_entity_poly.type
_entity_poly.pdbx_seq_one_letter_code
_entity_poly.pdbx_strand_id
1 'polypeptide(L)'
;METPDGPWASTRTPSSRPTSQKSGRSSPSARSHGSSRTSEITPLLAREDRSDTEEDEGQTPATAPLLRTSSDGSTSSSKTPFWKKRWPSILALVILCIAVAFILVGFLATEGVEEYAMQAADFKPTKLSLDSLTDHGVRVQVEGDFTMDASKVKKQSVRNLGRFGTWIAREVETGPTDVDVYLPEYGNVLVGTAKIPGIKVNVRNGHTTHVSFFALIEPGSFDGIRNIANDWMKGNLGQVRIKGKADVPLRSGLIRLGSQTVEESLVFQGNNLPTLPRYNITRLNIREAREGHRGMGADVSIMVTNDFPVQLTVPPVAVDVLVDGCPLSDRQKHIKVGTAESARLDILPKTDLEVNITGRVEQLPDSLIEVCPDSAKSPLDALLGDYMQGQDATIYINCCTFPDPETPKWAGDLLQDITVPVPFAGRDMGNLIKNFSLADVHFHLPEPFAEPGTPEASPKISATVKVDIGLPHEMNFPVDVDGVKADAIIYYKKERLGKLDLSKWQKSNSTRVDAHDDEGPSLLVQSDIKKAPIEILDDGLFSEVVQALIFGSKAVMMGVKANVSVKVDTPMGGFAVRGIPAEGVVPVKPIETGKGGQGIGSLSPKVGNLSIIDTSPTSLTLQVHVNFTNPTNYSATVPYFNINVLVNDTVLGQGIVKDTLVHPGNNTNLVVNIIWDPVNNSGEEGKIVGKELLSQYISGYNTTFTLQAHNGSVPAQPALGTLLSNFPVTLPAPSLSGPKNPDDGDDDPDDGDGKEHERPHFIREATMHLISSTAVFTLASPFTTTTMYITHLNATALHEGHPAGKILTDLPFAVPPGLSESPRLPVDWSFGSLGYEAIRKALGGTLKLSTFAEVGIRVGQWRQQIWFQGGQIGAHVRL
;
A
#
# COMPACT_ATOMS: atom_id res chain seq x y z
N MET A 1 17.83 21.13 13.50
CA MET A 1 17.58 22.59 13.51
C MET A 1 16.17 22.80 14.00
N GLU A 2 15.87 23.96 14.58
CA GLU A 2 14.76 24.20 15.50
C GLU A 2 13.34 23.74 15.07
N THR A 3 12.56 23.30 16.07
CA THR A 3 11.09 23.35 16.09
C THR A 3 10.63 24.76 16.54
N PRO A 4 9.40 25.21 16.22
CA PRO A 4 8.27 24.92 17.12
C PRO A 4 6.87 24.78 16.46
N ASP A 5 6.02 24.00 17.14
CA ASP A 5 4.61 24.23 17.52
C ASP A 5 3.61 25.01 16.61
N GLY A 6 2.38 24.47 16.49
CA GLY A 6 1.19 25.16 15.95
C GLY A 6 0.42 25.95 17.05
N PRO A 7 -0.93 25.91 17.12
CA PRO A 7 -1.95 25.40 16.17
C PRO A 7 -3.15 26.40 15.94
N TRP A 8 -4.33 25.89 15.51
CA TRP A 8 -5.70 26.49 15.48
C TRP A 8 -6.22 27.25 14.23
N ALA A 9 -7.20 26.62 13.58
CA ALA A 9 -8.57 27.09 13.27
C ALA A 9 -8.87 28.43 12.54
N SER A 10 -9.25 28.27 11.26
CA SER A 10 -10.46 28.84 10.63
C SER A 10 -10.53 30.30 10.10
N THR A 11 -11.35 30.43 9.04
CA THR A 11 -12.26 31.56 8.72
C THR A 11 -11.90 32.55 7.58
N ARG A 12 -12.77 32.50 6.53
CA ARG A 12 -13.14 33.52 5.51
C ARG A 12 -12.22 33.91 4.33
N THR A 13 -12.82 33.76 3.15
CA THR A 13 -12.76 34.63 1.94
C THR A 13 -11.45 34.75 1.16
N PRO A 14 -11.58 34.93 -0.17
CA PRO A 14 -10.92 36.06 -0.83
C PRO A 14 -11.87 36.91 -1.69
N SER A 15 -11.42 38.10 -2.08
CA SER A 15 -12.09 39.00 -3.02
C SER A 15 -11.07 39.67 -3.97
N SER A 16 -11.54 40.06 -5.15
CA SER A 16 -10.97 41.07 -6.06
C SER A 16 -9.52 40.97 -6.60
N ARG A 17 -9.40 40.53 -7.86
CA ARG A 17 -8.93 41.30 -9.06
C ARG A 17 -7.51 41.92 -9.10
N PRO A 18 -6.81 41.79 -10.25
CA PRO A 18 -6.59 42.93 -11.20
C PRO A 18 -6.85 42.51 -12.69
N THR A 19 -7.24 43.29 -13.72
CA THR A 19 -6.75 44.54 -14.41
C THR A 19 -5.31 44.46 -14.95
N SER A 20 -4.95 44.79 -16.21
CA SER A 20 -5.65 45.29 -17.43
C SER A 20 -4.86 44.79 -18.72
N GLN A 21 -4.83 45.30 -19.97
CA GLN A 21 -5.15 46.58 -20.64
C GLN A 21 -5.06 46.44 -22.21
N LYS A 22 -5.22 47.55 -22.99
CA LYS A 22 -4.93 47.79 -24.44
C LYS A 22 -5.89 47.16 -25.49
N SER A 23 -6.23 47.77 -26.65
CA SER A 23 -6.28 49.17 -27.20
C SER A 23 -6.73 49.12 -28.69
N GLY A 24 -7.36 50.10 -29.38
CA GLY A 24 -7.90 51.44 -29.06
C GLY A 24 -7.98 52.39 -30.30
N ARG A 25 -8.86 53.43 -30.29
CA ARG A 25 -9.11 54.49 -31.32
C ARG A 25 -9.88 54.08 -32.61
N SER A 26 -10.59 54.97 -33.34
CA SER A 26 -10.89 56.43 -33.28
C SER A 26 -12.28 56.74 -33.93
N SER A 27 -13.19 57.61 -33.46
CA SER A 27 -13.23 59.11 -33.36
C SER A 27 -13.49 59.86 -34.70
N PRO A 28 -14.07 61.11 -34.78
CA PRO A 28 -14.45 62.06 -33.69
C PRO A 28 -15.77 62.91 -33.83
N SER A 29 -16.26 63.44 -32.68
CA SER A 29 -16.99 64.74 -32.48
C SER A 29 -18.40 64.93 -33.08
N ALA A 30 -19.33 65.75 -32.56
CA ALA A 30 -19.38 66.77 -31.47
C ALA A 30 -20.86 66.82 -30.91
N ARG A 31 -21.43 67.72 -30.07
CA ARG A 31 -21.16 68.81 -29.07
C ARG A 31 -22.57 69.19 -28.50
N SER A 32 -22.87 69.82 -27.36
CA SER A 32 -22.21 70.19 -26.07
C SER A 32 -23.30 70.58 -25.03
N HIS A 33 -22.94 70.87 -23.76
CA HIS A 33 -23.86 71.24 -22.66
C HIS A 33 -24.51 72.64 -22.74
N GLY A 34 -25.57 72.87 -21.95
CA GLY A 34 -25.97 74.20 -21.46
C GLY A 34 -27.28 74.23 -20.66
N SER A 35 -27.28 74.74 -19.42
CA SER A 35 -28.48 74.93 -18.56
C SER A 35 -28.49 76.34 -17.97
N SER A 36 -29.67 76.98 -17.89
CA SER A 36 -29.97 78.12 -16.99
C SER A 36 -31.50 78.38 -16.94
N ARG A 37 -31.94 79.42 -16.21
CA ARG A 37 -33.26 79.43 -15.54
C ARG A 37 -34.00 80.79 -15.57
N THR A 38 -35.33 80.72 -15.81
CA THR A 38 -36.42 81.60 -15.29
C THR A 38 -36.55 83.09 -15.72
N SER A 39 -37.80 83.59 -15.60
CA SER A 39 -38.31 85.00 -15.66
C SER A 39 -38.35 85.69 -17.05
N GLU A 40 -39.33 86.56 -17.41
CA GLU A 40 -40.61 86.96 -16.76
C GLU A 40 -41.59 87.70 -17.73
N ILE A 41 -42.85 87.89 -17.29
CA ILE A 41 -43.81 88.98 -17.65
C ILE A 41 -44.52 88.98 -19.05
N THR A 42 -45.74 89.53 -19.03
CA THR A 42 -46.82 89.68 -20.07
C THR A 42 -46.78 91.09 -20.74
N PRO A 43 -47.72 91.62 -21.59
CA PRO A 43 -49.11 91.21 -21.90
C PRO A 43 -49.62 91.42 -23.37
N LEU A 44 -50.95 91.43 -23.53
CA LEU A 44 -51.76 91.58 -24.76
C LEU A 44 -51.72 92.99 -25.42
N LEU A 45 -51.95 93.09 -26.75
CA LEU A 45 -53.23 93.61 -27.35
C LEU A 45 -53.20 93.86 -28.88
N ALA A 46 -54.32 93.54 -29.56
CA ALA A 46 -54.83 94.10 -30.83
C ALA A 46 -53.96 93.93 -32.12
N ARG A 47 -54.44 94.17 -33.37
CA ARG A 47 -55.73 94.69 -33.89
C ARG A 47 -55.98 94.17 -35.35
N GLU A 48 -57.24 93.82 -35.69
CA GLU A 48 -58.05 94.14 -36.93
C GLU A 48 -57.39 94.24 -38.34
N ASP A 49 -58.06 94.02 -39.49
CA ASP A 49 -59.50 94.01 -39.84
C ASP A 49 -59.77 93.18 -41.14
N ARG A 50 -61.02 92.69 -41.32
CA ARG A 50 -61.76 92.35 -42.59
C ARG A 50 -61.17 91.37 -43.67
N SER A 51 -61.98 90.73 -44.54
CA SER A 51 -63.44 90.71 -44.78
C SER A 51 -63.90 89.46 -45.58
N ASP A 52 -65.11 88.95 -45.27
CA ASP A 52 -66.08 88.20 -46.11
C ASP A 52 -65.63 86.82 -46.68
N THR A 53 -66.51 85.83 -46.93
CA THR A 53 -67.97 85.86 -47.20
C THR A 53 -68.75 84.70 -46.54
N GLU A 54 -69.80 85.03 -45.77
CA GLU A 54 -71.16 84.41 -45.62
C GLU A 54 -71.36 82.88 -45.50
N GLU A 55 -72.16 82.32 -44.55
CA GLU A 55 -72.78 82.84 -43.30
C GLU A 55 -73.19 81.65 -42.34
N ASP A 56 -74.14 81.84 -41.40
CA ASP A 56 -74.62 80.88 -40.36
C ASP A 56 -76.08 80.40 -40.69
N GLU A 57 -76.99 79.86 -39.85
CA GLU A 57 -77.11 79.55 -38.41
C GLU A 57 -76.60 78.14 -38.01
N GLY A 58 -76.33 77.82 -36.74
CA GLY A 58 -76.35 78.64 -35.52
C GLY A 58 -76.19 77.80 -34.24
N GLN A 59 -75.78 78.42 -33.12
CA GLN A 59 -75.24 77.71 -31.95
C GLN A 59 -75.99 77.89 -30.60
N THR A 60 -75.78 76.91 -29.70
CA THR A 60 -75.70 77.04 -28.22
C THR A 60 -76.95 77.41 -27.37
N PRO A 61 -76.92 77.13 -26.05
CA PRO A 61 -77.95 77.54 -25.08
C PRO A 61 -77.52 78.71 -24.15
N ALA A 62 -78.47 79.54 -23.68
CA ALA A 62 -78.66 79.99 -22.28
C ALA A 62 -79.41 81.34 -22.08
N THR A 63 -80.20 81.41 -20.98
CA THR A 63 -80.57 82.60 -20.15
C THR A 63 -81.32 83.84 -20.72
N ALA A 64 -82.66 83.84 -20.52
CA ALA A 64 -83.49 84.90 -19.84
C ALA A 64 -83.58 86.36 -20.41
N PRO A 65 -84.52 87.24 -19.96
CA PRO A 65 -85.85 87.09 -19.31
C PRO A 65 -87.00 87.97 -19.96
N LEU A 66 -88.16 88.09 -19.27
CA LEU A 66 -89.17 89.18 -19.26
C LEU A 66 -90.49 89.11 -20.08
N LEU A 67 -91.61 89.19 -19.31
CA LEU A 67 -92.83 90.01 -19.45
C LEU A 67 -93.85 89.85 -20.63
N ARG A 68 -95.05 89.35 -20.25
CA ARG A 68 -96.42 89.78 -20.66
C ARG A 68 -96.84 89.53 -22.14
N THR A 69 -98.13 89.46 -22.53
CA THR A 69 -99.43 89.74 -21.85
C THR A 69 -100.57 88.89 -22.47
N SER A 70 -101.65 88.60 -21.71
CA SER A 70 -103.08 88.40 -22.13
C SER A 70 -103.45 87.52 -23.35
N SER A 71 -104.54 86.73 -23.37
CA SER A 71 -105.64 86.42 -22.40
C SER A 71 -106.56 85.35 -23.04
N ASP A 72 -107.48 84.65 -22.37
CA ASP A 72 -107.88 84.67 -20.95
C ASP A 72 -107.70 83.25 -20.34
N GLY A 73 -108.63 82.45 -19.79
CA GLY A 73 -110.04 82.62 -19.38
C GLY A 73 -110.74 81.28 -19.12
N SER A 74 -111.69 81.13 -18.18
CA SER A 74 -112.13 82.03 -17.11
C SER A 74 -112.50 81.21 -15.84
N THR A 75 -112.60 81.90 -14.70
CA THR A 75 -113.35 81.61 -13.44
C THR A 75 -114.06 80.25 -13.23
N SER A 76 -114.12 79.66 -12.01
CA SER A 76 -113.55 80.04 -10.71
C SER A 76 -113.74 78.94 -9.61
N SER A 77 -112.84 78.94 -8.63
CA SER A 77 -113.04 78.56 -7.21
C SER A 77 -113.90 77.33 -6.82
N SER A 78 -113.26 76.32 -6.23
CA SER A 78 -113.62 75.88 -4.87
C SER A 78 -112.42 75.24 -4.13
N LYS A 79 -112.46 75.23 -2.80
CA LYS A 79 -111.52 74.53 -1.89
C LYS A 79 -112.15 73.14 -1.64
N THR A 80 -111.45 72.01 -1.55
CA THR A 80 -110.43 71.58 -0.56
C THR A 80 -109.75 70.25 -1.02
N PRO A 81 -108.66 69.78 -0.39
CA PRO A 81 -107.80 68.71 -0.95
C PRO A 81 -108.16 67.28 -0.54
N PHE A 82 -107.74 66.27 -1.34
CA PHE A 82 -107.46 64.90 -0.88
C PHE A 82 -106.38 64.21 -1.74
N TRP A 83 -105.96 62.99 -1.37
CA TRP A 83 -104.60 62.47 -1.55
C TRP A 83 -104.52 61.09 -2.26
N LYS A 84 -103.34 60.77 -2.82
CA LYS A 84 -102.87 59.48 -3.39
C LYS A 84 -103.39 59.03 -4.79
N LYS A 85 -102.44 58.81 -5.72
CA LYS A 85 -102.11 57.47 -6.30
C LYS A 85 -101.03 57.52 -7.42
N ARG A 86 -99.76 57.23 -7.11
CA ARG A 86 -98.73 56.68 -8.03
C ARG A 86 -97.70 55.87 -7.23
N TRP A 87 -97.91 54.56 -7.09
CA TRP A 87 -97.03 53.63 -6.35
C TRP A 87 -96.67 52.34 -7.13
N PRO A 88 -97.55 51.73 -7.96
CA PRO A 88 -97.24 50.46 -8.64
C PRO A 88 -95.99 50.52 -9.55
N SER A 89 -95.78 51.60 -10.28
CA SER A 89 -94.66 51.74 -11.22
C SER A 89 -93.30 51.83 -10.51
N ILE A 90 -93.23 52.50 -9.36
CA ILE A 90 -91.99 52.61 -8.57
C ILE A 90 -91.65 51.25 -7.96
N LEU A 91 -92.65 50.54 -7.42
CA LEU A 91 -92.44 49.19 -6.88
C LEU A 91 -91.98 48.20 -7.96
N ALA A 92 -92.60 48.23 -9.14
CA ALA A 92 -92.19 47.40 -10.28
C ALA A 92 -90.77 47.73 -10.77
N LEU A 93 -90.40 49.02 -10.86
CA LEU A 93 -89.06 49.43 -11.27
C LEU A 93 -88.00 49.06 -10.23
N VAL A 94 -88.30 49.20 -8.92
CA VAL A 94 -87.42 48.74 -7.85
C VAL A 94 -87.25 47.22 -7.88
N ILE A 95 -88.31 46.44 -8.08
CA ILE A 95 -88.22 44.98 -8.24
C ILE A 95 -87.41 44.61 -9.48
N LEU A 96 -87.56 45.32 -10.60
CA LEU A 96 -86.79 45.07 -11.82
C LEU A 96 -85.31 45.44 -11.64
N CYS A 97 -84.99 46.57 -11.00
CA CYS A 97 -83.61 46.93 -10.66
C CYS A 97 -83.00 45.93 -9.66
N ILE A 98 -83.78 45.41 -8.70
CA ILE A 98 -83.33 44.33 -7.79
C ILE A 98 -83.09 43.03 -8.57
N ALA A 99 -83.96 42.66 -9.51
CA ALA A 99 -83.77 41.47 -10.34
C ALA A 99 -82.55 41.59 -11.27
N VAL A 100 -82.36 42.74 -11.92
CA VAL A 100 -81.16 43.04 -12.72
C VAL A 100 -79.90 43.07 -11.86
N ALA A 101 -79.98 43.62 -10.64
CA ALA A 101 -78.88 43.57 -9.68
C ALA A 101 -78.58 42.14 -9.21
N PHE A 102 -79.59 41.29 -8.98
CA PHE A 102 -79.38 39.87 -8.67
C PHE A 102 -78.79 39.09 -9.86
N ILE A 103 -79.14 39.43 -11.10
CA ILE A 103 -78.52 38.84 -12.30
C ILE A 103 -77.07 39.28 -12.44
N LEU A 104 -76.77 40.59 -12.30
CA LEU A 104 -75.41 41.13 -12.31
C LEU A 104 -74.56 40.56 -11.17
N VAL A 105 -75.10 40.48 -9.95
CA VAL A 105 -74.44 39.82 -8.81
C VAL A 105 -74.29 38.33 -9.07
N GLY A 106 -75.22 37.66 -9.76
CA GLY A 106 -75.08 36.26 -10.17
C GLY A 106 -73.88 36.02 -11.07
N PHE A 107 -73.76 36.82 -12.15
CA PHE A 107 -72.60 36.76 -13.07
C PHE A 107 -71.28 37.18 -12.41
N LEU A 108 -71.29 38.18 -11.53
CA LEU A 108 -70.08 38.60 -10.78
C LEU A 108 -69.74 37.65 -9.62
N ALA A 109 -70.69 36.84 -9.14
CA ALA A 109 -70.46 35.86 -8.09
C ALA A 109 -69.84 34.56 -8.61
N THR A 110 -70.04 34.16 -9.86
CA THR A 110 -69.36 32.96 -10.39
C THR A 110 -67.84 33.16 -10.40
N GLU A 111 -67.34 34.20 -11.07
CA GLU A 111 -65.90 34.54 -11.07
C GLU A 111 -65.40 34.94 -9.68
N GLY A 112 -66.19 35.72 -8.94
CA GLY A 112 -65.80 36.25 -7.63
C GLY A 112 -65.80 35.22 -6.49
N VAL A 113 -66.52 34.10 -6.61
CA VAL A 113 -66.45 32.97 -5.66
C VAL A 113 -65.35 31.99 -6.06
N GLU A 114 -65.09 31.81 -7.36
CA GLU A 114 -63.94 31.05 -7.88
C GLU A 114 -62.61 31.66 -7.43
N GLU A 115 -62.38 32.96 -7.66
CA GLU A 115 -61.16 33.65 -7.22
C GLU A 115 -60.99 33.59 -5.69
N TYR A 116 -62.10 33.64 -4.93
CA TYR A 116 -62.06 33.48 -3.48
C TYR A 116 -61.67 32.05 -3.07
N ALA A 117 -62.25 31.02 -3.68
CA ALA A 117 -62.02 29.63 -3.32
C ALA A 117 -60.54 29.25 -3.52
N MET A 118 -59.95 29.67 -4.64
CA MET A 118 -58.52 29.46 -4.92
C MET A 118 -57.60 30.23 -3.97
N GLN A 119 -57.95 31.47 -3.60
CA GLN A 119 -57.09 32.31 -2.74
C GLN A 119 -57.26 32.05 -1.23
N ALA A 120 -58.39 31.50 -0.78
CA ALA A 120 -58.71 31.31 0.63
C ALA A 120 -58.43 29.88 1.17
N ALA A 121 -58.38 28.86 0.31
CA ALA A 121 -58.13 27.50 0.74
C ALA A 121 -56.72 27.34 1.34
N ASP A 122 -56.63 26.64 2.47
CA ASP A 122 -55.37 26.32 3.16
C ASP A 122 -55.48 24.92 3.77
N PHE A 123 -54.73 23.96 3.22
CA PHE A 123 -54.67 22.59 3.71
C PHE A 123 -53.29 22.30 4.30
N LYS A 124 -53.27 21.79 5.54
CA LYS A 124 -52.05 21.46 6.28
C LYS A 124 -52.04 19.96 6.58
N PRO A 125 -51.24 19.14 5.87
CA PRO A 125 -51.12 17.72 6.17
C PRO A 125 -50.50 17.54 7.56
N THR A 126 -51.12 16.71 8.40
CA THR A 126 -50.67 16.40 9.77
C THR A 126 -49.96 15.06 9.85
N LYS A 127 -50.41 14.08 9.05
CA LYS A 127 -49.81 12.74 8.92
C LYS A 127 -50.06 12.20 7.51
N LEU A 128 -49.04 11.55 6.94
CA LEU A 128 -49.15 10.77 5.72
C LEU A 128 -48.56 9.38 5.99
N SER A 129 -49.39 8.34 5.87
CA SER A 129 -48.99 6.97 6.17
C SER A 129 -49.36 6.02 5.04
N LEU A 130 -48.39 5.21 4.59
CA LEU A 130 -48.66 4.12 3.65
C LEU A 130 -49.41 3.02 4.40
N ASP A 131 -50.58 2.65 3.88
CA ASP A 131 -51.46 1.62 4.47
C ASP A 131 -51.16 0.24 3.87
N SER A 132 -50.99 0.18 2.54
CA SER A 132 -50.66 -1.07 1.83
C SER A 132 -50.12 -0.81 0.43
N LEU A 133 -49.28 -1.73 -0.06
CA LEU A 133 -49.01 -1.88 -1.49
C LEU A 133 -50.10 -2.76 -2.09
N THR A 134 -50.61 -2.41 -3.27
CA THR A 134 -51.66 -3.16 -3.98
C THR A 134 -51.20 -3.50 -5.39
N ASP A 135 -51.86 -4.45 -6.07
CA ASP A 135 -51.49 -4.90 -7.42
C ASP A 135 -51.42 -3.77 -8.48
N HIS A 136 -52.01 -2.61 -8.22
CA HIS A 136 -52.13 -1.50 -9.18
C HIS A 136 -51.55 -0.17 -8.67
N GLY A 137 -51.10 -0.10 -7.41
CA GLY A 137 -50.56 1.14 -6.84
C GLY A 137 -50.45 1.14 -5.32
N VAL A 138 -50.22 2.31 -4.74
CA VAL A 138 -50.03 2.52 -3.30
C VAL A 138 -51.31 3.02 -2.65
N ARG A 139 -51.76 2.37 -1.57
CA ARG A 139 -52.83 2.90 -0.71
C ARG A 139 -52.22 3.78 0.38
N VAL A 140 -52.54 5.08 0.36
CA VAL A 140 -52.01 6.08 1.31
C VAL A 140 -53.16 6.65 2.13
N GLN A 141 -53.04 6.61 3.45
CA GLN A 141 -53.88 7.40 4.35
C GLN A 141 -53.31 8.82 4.47
N VAL A 142 -54.13 9.82 4.16
CA VAL A 142 -53.82 11.25 4.28
C VAL A 142 -54.67 11.84 5.39
N GLU A 143 -54.02 12.40 6.40
CA GLU A 143 -54.63 13.17 7.49
C GLU A 143 -54.17 14.63 7.42
N GLY A 144 -55.09 15.58 7.59
CA GLY A 144 -54.73 16.99 7.61
C GLY A 144 -55.88 17.95 7.91
N ASP A 145 -55.51 19.17 8.25
CA ASP A 145 -56.43 20.23 8.62
C ASP A 145 -56.72 21.15 7.42
N PHE A 146 -57.98 21.18 7.00
CA PHE A 146 -58.49 22.10 5.98
C PHE A 146 -59.08 23.36 6.61
N THR A 147 -58.66 24.54 6.14
CA THR A 147 -59.19 25.84 6.55
C THR A 147 -59.49 26.73 5.35
N MET A 148 -60.54 27.56 5.46
CA MET A 148 -60.78 28.68 4.56
C MET A 148 -60.35 29.97 5.24
N ASP A 149 -59.20 30.53 4.88
CA ASP A 149 -58.69 31.80 5.40
C ASP A 149 -58.84 32.94 4.39
N ALA A 150 -59.90 33.74 4.56
CA ALA A 150 -60.11 34.90 3.71
C ALA A 150 -59.09 36.04 3.96
N SER A 151 -58.17 35.93 4.92
CA SER A 151 -57.09 36.92 5.09
C SER A 151 -56.13 36.93 3.89
N LYS A 152 -55.92 35.76 3.27
CA LYS A 152 -55.07 35.54 2.09
C LYS A 152 -55.62 36.19 0.81
N VAL A 153 -56.93 36.44 0.75
CA VAL A 153 -57.63 36.99 -0.43
C VAL A 153 -57.31 38.47 -0.62
N LYS A 154 -56.65 38.81 -1.75
CA LYS A 154 -56.07 40.14 -1.98
C LYS A 154 -57.11 41.23 -2.25
N LYS A 155 -58.19 40.90 -2.98
CA LYS A 155 -59.25 41.86 -3.35
C LYS A 155 -60.34 41.92 -2.28
N GLN A 156 -60.61 43.10 -1.71
CA GLN A 156 -61.63 43.27 -0.66
C GLN A 156 -63.06 42.94 -1.13
N SER A 157 -63.39 43.16 -2.40
CA SER A 157 -64.68 42.78 -3.00
C SER A 157 -64.86 41.27 -2.99
N VAL A 158 -63.93 40.53 -3.60
CA VAL A 158 -63.85 39.06 -3.62
C VAL A 158 -63.87 38.49 -2.21
N ARG A 159 -63.07 39.06 -1.30
CA ARG A 159 -63.02 38.66 0.12
C ARG A 159 -64.38 38.76 0.83
N ASN A 160 -65.13 39.82 0.58
CA ASN A 160 -66.45 40.02 1.20
C ASN A 160 -67.52 39.14 0.53
N LEU A 161 -67.48 39.01 -0.80
CA LEU A 161 -68.43 38.20 -1.57
C LEU A 161 -68.28 36.70 -1.27
N GLY A 162 -67.05 36.18 -1.22
CA GLY A 162 -66.78 34.79 -0.87
C GLY A 162 -67.01 34.47 0.61
N ARG A 163 -66.80 35.42 1.54
CA ARG A 163 -67.26 35.28 2.94
C ARG A 163 -68.78 35.13 3.04
N PHE A 164 -69.53 35.86 2.23
CA PHE A 164 -70.99 35.73 2.15
C PHE A 164 -71.41 34.40 1.51
N GLY A 165 -70.79 34.02 0.38
CA GLY A 165 -71.05 32.74 -0.29
C GLY A 165 -70.75 31.52 0.59
N THR A 166 -69.60 31.50 1.27
CA THR A 166 -69.23 30.40 2.19
C THR A 166 -70.09 30.34 3.46
N TRP A 167 -70.61 31.48 3.94
CA TRP A 167 -71.59 31.49 5.04
C TRP A 167 -72.93 30.86 4.65
N ILE A 168 -73.35 31.02 3.39
CA ILE A 168 -74.55 30.37 2.83
C ILE A 168 -74.29 28.88 2.56
N ALA A 169 -73.23 28.54 1.82
CA ALA A 169 -72.93 27.17 1.40
C ALA A 169 -72.64 26.25 2.60
N ARG A 170 -71.89 26.76 3.59
CA ARG A 170 -71.46 26.10 4.84
C ARG A 170 -70.55 24.88 4.65
N GLU A 171 -70.97 23.92 3.86
CA GLU A 171 -70.31 22.64 3.62
C GLU A 171 -70.25 22.36 2.11
N VAL A 172 -69.11 21.86 1.65
CA VAL A 172 -68.90 21.41 0.27
C VAL A 172 -68.37 19.98 0.30
N GLU A 173 -68.86 19.17 -0.62
CA GLU A 173 -68.48 17.78 -0.83
C GLU A 173 -67.87 17.67 -2.23
N THR A 174 -66.60 17.25 -2.32
CA THR A 174 -66.02 16.79 -3.59
C THR A 174 -66.57 15.41 -3.89
N GLY A 175 -66.74 15.06 -5.17
CA GLY A 175 -66.91 13.67 -5.58
C GLY A 175 -65.55 12.95 -5.70
N PRO A 176 -65.57 11.63 -5.98
CA PRO A 176 -64.37 10.90 -6.38
C PRO A 176 -63.67 11.63 -7.54
N THR A 177 -62.37 11.84 -7.40
CA THR A 177 -61.55 12.63 -8.34
C THR A 177 -60.21 11.94 -8.55
N ASP A 178 -59.82 11.81 -9.81
CA ASP A 178 -58.47 11.35 -10.18
C ASP A 178 -57.58 12.57 -10.39
N VAL A 179 -56.40 12.58 -9.77
CA VAL A 179 -55.43 13.69 -9.78
C VAL A 179 -54.16 13.25 -10.50
N ASP A 180 -53.96 13.72 -11.72
CA ASP A 180 -52.77 13.43 -12.51
C ASP A 180 -51.61 14.35 -12.11
N VAL A 181 -50.45 13.76 -11.82
CA VAL A 181 -49.25 14.46 -11.36
C VAL A 181 -48.19 14.44 -12.45
N TYR A 182 -47.84 15.61 -12.99
CA TYR A 182 -46.87 15.76 -14.08
C TYR A 182 -45.58 16.47 -13.64
N LEU A 183 -44.47 16.16 -14.32
CA LEU A 183 -43.18 16.85 -14.20
C LEU A 183 -42.81 17.55 -15.53
N PRO A 184 -43.07 18.86 -15.68
CA PRO A 184 -42.85 19.58 -16.94
C PRO A 184 -41.39 19.66 -17.38
N GLU A 185 -40.44 19.82 -16.44
CA GLU A 185 -39.01 19.86 -16.75
C GLU A 185 -38.49 18.56 -17.37
N TYR A 186 -39.16 17.43 -17.11
CA TYR A 186 -38.88 16.12 -17.71
C TYR A 186 -39.84 15.79 -18.87
N GLY A 187 -40.25 16.81 -19.64
CA GLY A 187 -41.06 16.63 -20.86
C GLY A 187 -42.56 16.42 -20.62
N ASN A 188 -43.09 16.83 -19.47
CA ASN A 188 -44.46 16.54 -19.01
C ASN A 188 -44.73 15.04 -18.78
N VAL A 189 -43.73 14.31 -18.28
CA VAL A 189 -43.90 12.94 -17.76
C VAL A 189 -45.02 12.89 -16.72
N LEU A 190 -45.96 11.95 -16.87
CA LEU A 190 -46.91 11.56 -15.83
C LEU A 190 -46.17 10.71 -14.79
N VAL A 191 -46.12 11.20 -13.56
CA VAL A 191 -45.50 10.56 -12.39
C VAL A 191 -46.46 9.54 -11.77
N GLY A 192 -47.76 9.82 -11.82
CA GLY A 192 -48.82 8.94 -11.36
C GLY A 192 -50.16 9.65 -11.22
N THR A 193 -51.20 8.87 -10.94
CA THR A 193 -52.58 9.33 -10.81
C THR A 193 -53.08 8.97 -9.41
N ALA A 194 -53.41 9.97 -8.59
CA ALA A 194 -53.94 9.78 -7.25
C ALA A 194 -55.47 9.82 -7.27
N LYS A 195 -56.11 8.68 -7.01
CA LYS A 195 -57.57 8.52 -6.94
C LYS A 195 -58.04 8.87 -5.52
N ILE A 196 -58.68 10.03 -5.40
CA ILE A 196 -59.12 10.63 -4.14
C ILE A 196 -60.64 10.41 -3.99
N PRO A 197 -61.12 9.84 -2.86
CA PRO A 197 -62.55 9.67 -2.60
C PRO A 197 -63.23 11.02 -2.36
N GLY A 198 -64.57 11.04 -2.34
CA GLY A 198 -65.30 12.27 -2.05
C GLY A 198 -65.03 12.81 -0.63
N ILE A 199 -64.57 14.05 -0.53
CA ILE A 199 -64.18 14.71 0.72
C ILE A 199 -65.21 15.78 1.08
N LYS A 200 -65.73 15.74 2.30
CA LYS A 200 -66.66 16.74 2.83
C LYS A 200 -65.96 17.70 3.79
N VAL A 201 -65.95 18.99 3.46
CA VAL A 201 -65.30 20.06 4.25
C VAL A 201 -66.24 21.19 4.62
N ASN A 202 -66.03 21.80 5.79
CA ASN A 202 -66.68 23.06 6.17
C ASN A 202 -65.94 24.23 5.53
N VAL A 203 -66.61 25.00 4.68
CA VAL A 203 -65.98 26.07 3.89
C VAL A 203 -66.10 27.46 4.54
N ARG A 204 -66.70 27.56 5.74
CA ARG A 204 -66.84 28.85 6.43
C ARG A 204 -65.48 29.44 6.75
N ASN A 205 -65.31 30.74 6.49
CA ASN A 205 -64.11 31.48 6.85
C ASN A 205 -63.70 31.24 8.33
N GLY A 206 -62.46 30.81 8.54
CA GLY A 206 -61.85 30.58 9.86
C GLY A 206 -62.33 29.31 10.58
N HIS A 207 -63.08 28.41 9.92
CA HIS A 207 -63.35 27.08 10.47
C HIS A 207 -62.28 26.09 9.99
N THR A 208 -61.77 25.28 10.91
CA THR A 208 -60.92 24.11 10.61
C THR A 208 -61.79 22.87 10.49
N THR A 209 -61.62 22.10 9.42
CA THR A 209 -62.12 20.73 9.31
C THR A 209 -60.93 19.79 9.31
N HIS A 210 -60.84 18.89 10.29
CA HIS A 210 -59.88 17.79 10.23
C HIS A 210 -60.39 16.75 9.23
N VAL A 211 -59.52 16.32 8.32
CA VAL A 211 -59.85 15.41 7.22
C VAL A 211 -58.92 14.21 7.27
N SER A 212 -59.49 12.99 7.23
CA SER A 212 -58.76 11.73 7.07
C SER A 212 -59.40 10.91 5.96
N PHE A 213 -58.61 10.53 4.95
CA PHE A 213 -59.07 9.72 3.82
C PHE A 213 -57.97 8.78 3.32
N PHE A 214 -58.37 7.72 2.59
CA PHE A 214 -57.45 6.86 1.86
C PHE A 214 -57.49 7.24 0.38
N ALA A 215 -56.33 7.54 -0.21
CA ALA A 215 -56.15 7.67 -1.65
C ALA A 215 -55.46 6.42 -2.20
N LEU A 216 -55.75 6.06 -3.44
CA LEU A 216 -55.00 5.06 -4.21
C LEU A 216 -54.14 5.78 -5.24
N ILE A 217 -52.82 5.64 -5.16
CA ILE A 217 -51.86 6.31 -6.05
C ILE A 217 -51.31 5.27 -7.02
N GLU A 218 -51.72 5.37 -8.29
CA GLU A 218 -51.26 4.49 -9.37
C GLU A 218 -50.02 5.12 -10.02
N PRO A 219 -48.86 4.42 -10.08
CA PRO A 219 -47.63 4.99 -10.63
C PRO A 219 -47.71 5.16 -12.15
N GLY A 220 -47.09 6.23 -12.65
CA GLY A 220 -47.05 6.59 -14.07
C GLY A 220 -45.88 5.96 -14.83
N SER A 221 -45.12 6.76 -15.58
CA SER A 221 -43.97 6.27 -16.34
C SER A 221 -42.81 5.90 -15.41
N PHE A 222 -42.50 4.60 -15.30
CA PHE A 222 -41.36 4.12 -14.49
C PHE A 222 -40.04 4.73 -14.97
N ASP A 223 -39.77 4.75 -16.28
CA ASP A 223 -38.57 5.39 -16.85
C ASP A 223 -38.44 6.86 -16.43
N GLY A 224 -39.56 7.59 -16.43
CA GLY A 224 -39.63 8.96 -15.93
C GLY A 224 -39.21 9.05 -14.46
N ILE A 225 -39.89 8.29 -13.58
CA ILE A 225 -39.63 8.29 -12.13
C ILE A 225 -38.17 7.88 -11.84
N ARG A 226 -37.66 6.84 -12.49
CA ARG A 226 -36.27 6.36 -12.37
C ARG A 226 -35.25 7.44 -12.76
N ASN A 227 -35.49 8.18 -13.85
CA ASN A 227 -34.59 9.25 -14.29
C ASN A 227 -34.51 10.39 -13.26
N ILE A 228 -35.67 10.82 -12.74
CA ILE A 228 -35.76 11.87 -11.70
C ILE A 228 -35.13 11.42 -10.38
N ALA A 229 -35.34 10.17 -9.97
CA ALA A 229 -34.67 9.59 -8.80
C ALA A 229 -33.15 9.56 -9.00
N ASN A 230 -32.66 9.15 -10.17
CA ASN A 230 -31.23 9.11 -10.50
C ASN A 230 -30.57 10.51 -10.49
N ASP A 231 -31.24 11.55 -10.98
CA ASP A 231 -30.73 12.93 -10.89
C ASP A 231 -30.77 13.47 -9.46
N TRP A 232 -31.76 13.07 -8.65
CA TRP A 232 -31.83 13.39 -7.23
C TRP A 232 -30.67 12.78 -6.45
N MET A 233 -30.44 11.48 -6.59
CA MET A 233 -29.37 10.75 -5.89
C MET A 233 -27.97 11.21 -6.29
N LYS A 234 -27.79 11.70 -7.53
CA LYS A 234 -26.53 12.30 -8.01
C LYS A 234 -26.34 13.76 -7.57
N GLY A 235 -27.35 14.39 -6.95
CA GLY A 235 -27.31 15.82 -6.57
C GLY A 235 -27.42 16.79 -7.74
N ASN A 236 -27.76 16.31 -8.96
CA ASN A 236 -27.91 17.15 -10.16
C ASN A 236 -29.21 17.98 -10.15
N LEU A 237 -30.18 17.58 -9.32
CA LEU A 237 -31.56 18.08 -9.32
C LEU A 237 -31.68 19.48 -8.69
N GLY A 238 -31.31 20.54 -9.41
CA GLY A 238 -31.33 21.92 -8.89
C GLY A 238 -32.74 22.54 -8.71
N GLN A 239 -33.74 22.09 -9.47
CA GLN A 239 -35.13 22.53 -9.38
C GLN A 239 -36.09 21.43 -9.86
N VAL A 240 -37.26 21.34 -9.23
CA VAL A 240 -38.39 20.48 -9.64
C VAL A 240 -39.68 21.30 -9.65
N ARG A 241 -40.55 21.15 -10.64
CA ARG A 241 -41.94 21.65 -10.59
C ARG A 241 -42.92 20.50 -10.72
N ILE A 242 -43.63 20.18 -9.65
CA ILE A 242 -44.71 19.21 -9.68
C ILE A 242 -45.99 19.93 -10.09
N LYS A 243 -46.58 19.57 -11.24
CA LYS A 243 -47.87 20.08 -11.69
C LYS A 243 -48.96 19.04 -11.45
N GLY A 244 -49.84 19.30 -10.49
CA GLY A 244 -51.07 18.53 -10.31
C GLY A 244 -52.17 19.05 -11.25
N LYS A 245 -52.95 18.14 -11.84
CA LYS A 245 -54.17 18.44 -12.59
C LYS A 245 -55.30 17.52 -12.12
N ALA A 246 -56.47 18.08 -11.85
CA ALA A 246 -57.65 17.32 -11.43
C ALA A 246 -58.94 17.99 -11.91
N ASP A 247 -59.92 17.22 -12.37
CA ASP A 247 -61.28 17.71 -12.67
C ASP A 247 -62.21 17.39 -11.51
N VAL A 248 -62.31 18.30 -10.54
CA VAL A 248 -63.01 18.07 -9.25
C VAL A 248 -64.53 18.32 -9.41
N PRO A 249 -65.40 17.31 -9.28
CA PRO A 249 -66.84 17.51 -9.22
C PRO A 249 -67.26 18.02 -7.84
N LEU A 250 -67.96 19.16 -7.78
CA LEU A 250 -68.34 19.84 -6.53
C LEU A 250 -69.84 19.77 -6.26
N ARG A 251 -70.20 19.59 -4.98
CA ARG A 251 -71.60 19.58 -4.50
C ARG A 251 -71.72 20.35 -3.18
N SER A 252 -72.87 20.97 -2.95
CA SER A 252 -73.23 21.53 -1.64
C SER A 252 -74.68 21.16 -1.33
N GLY A 253 -74.85 20.22 -0.40
CA GLY A 253 -76.14 19.60 -0.09
C GLY A 253 -76.79 18.97 -1.33
N LEU A 254 -77.99 19.44 -1.67
CA LEU A 254 -78.76 18.94 -2.82
C LEU A 254 -78.34 19.58 -4.16
N ILE A 255 -77.46 20.59 -4.16
CA ILE A 255 -77.07 21.35 -5.35
C ILE A 255 -75.73 20.84 -5.87
N ARG A 256 -75.69 20.44 -7.15
CA ARG A 256 -74.45 20.16 -7.88
C ARG A 256 -73.89 21.48 -8.39
N LEU A 257 -72.63 21.78 -8.08
CA LEU A 257 -71.97 23.05 -8.43
C LEU A 257 -71.20 22.97 -9.76
N GLY A 258 -71.08 21.77 -10.34
CA GLY A 258 -70.37 21.52 -11.60
C GLY A 258 -69.12 20.66 -11.37
N SER A 259 -68.23 20.68 -12.35
CA SER A 259 -66.87 20.15 -12.26
C SER A 259 -65.88 21.27 -12.59
N GLN A 260 -64.84 21.44 -11.77
CA GLN A 260 -63.87 22.51 -11.92
C GLN A 260 -62.47 21.89 -12.11
N THR A 261 -61.80 22.26 -13.21
CA THR A 261 -60.42 21.86 -13.46
C THR A 261 -59.50 22.66 -12.53
N VAL A 262 -58.84 21.98 -11.60
CA VAL A 262 -57.80 22.53 -10.74
C VAL A 262 -56.45 22.16 -11.32
N GLU A 263 -55.66 23.16 -11.73
CA GLU A 263 -54.25 22.98 -12.10
C GLU A 263 -53.38 23.81 -11.15
N GLU A 264 -52.56 23.14 -10.35
CA GLU A 264 -51.68 23.76 -9.35
C GLU A 264 -50.24 23.30 -9.58
N SER A 265 -49.25 24.18 -9.42
CA SER A 265 -47.84 23.84 -9.68
C SER A 265 -46.92 24.23 -8.52
N LEU A 266 -46.44 23.23 -7.79
CA LEU A 266 -45.50 23.39 -6.69
C LEU A 266 -44.07 23.39 -7.23
N VAL A 267 -43.29 24.42 -6.88
CA VAL A 267 -41.88 24.56 -7.28
C VAL A 267 -40.97 24.33 -6.07
N PHE A 268 -40.09 23.35 -6.18
CA PHE A 268 -39.04 23.04 -5.21
C PHE A 268 -37.69 23.49 -5.78
N GLN A 269 -36.96 24.30 -5.02
CA GLN A 269 -35.65 24.87 -5.39
C GLN A 269 -34.75 24.92 -4.15
N GLY A 270 -33.46 24.62 -4.31
CA GLY A 270 -32.46 24.71 -3.24
C GLY A 270 -32.90 24.00 -1.96
N ASN A 271 -32.88 24.70 -0.83
CA ASN A 271 -33.20 24.17 0.51
C ASN A 271 -34.64 23.62 0.66
N ASN A 272 -35.54 23.84 -0.31
CA ASN A 272 -36.89 23.26 -0.29
C ASN A 272 -36.97 21.89 -0.98
N LEU A 273 -35.90 21.42 -1.61
CA LEU A 273 -35.81 20.05 -2.11
C LEU A 273 -35.56 19.09 -0.94
N PRO A 274 -36.17 17.88 -0.93
CA PRO A 274 -35.83 16.88 0.06
C PRO A 274 -34.36 16.49 -0.09
N THR A 275 -33.60 16.50 0.99
CA THR A 275 -32.24 15.94 1.02
C THR A 275 -32.30 14.43 1.24
N LEU A 276 -31.29 13.70 0.76
CA LEU A 276 -31.09 12.31 1.18
C LEU A 276 -30.96 12.26 2.72
N PRO A 277 -31.57 11.26 3.39
CA PRO A 277 -31.45 11.12 4.84
C PRO A 277 -29.99 10.85 5.23
N ARG A 278 -29.55 11.45 6.33
CA ARG A 278 -28.21 11.21 6.87
C ARG A 278 -28.17 9.83 7.52
N TYR A 279 -27.06 9.13 7.33
CA TYR A 279 -26.82 7.84 7.97
C TYR A 279 -25.43 7.79 8.62
N ASN A 280 -25.28 6.91 9.60
CA ASN A 280 -24.00 6.61 10.25
C ASN A 280 -23.90 5.10 10.53
N ILE A 281 -22.77 4.49 10.18
CA ILE A 281 -22.53 3.07 10.43
C ILE A 281 -22.08 2.92 11.88
N THR A 282 -22.95 2.37 12.74
CA THR A 282 -22.69 2.22 14.17
C THR A 282 -21.84 0.98 14.48
N ARG A 283 -21.95 -0.05 13.63
CA ARG A 283 -21.24 -1.32 13.78
C ARG A 283 -21.05 -1.99 12.42
N LEU A 284 -19.84 -2.51 12.20
CA LEU A 284 -19.49 -3.43 11.12
C LEU A 284 -18.80 -4.65 11.74
N ASN A 285 -19.20 -5.86 11.36
CA ASN A 285 -18.58 -7.11 11.81
C ASN A 285 -18.47 -8.07 10.62
N ILE A 286 -17.25 -8.49 10.27
CA ILE A 286 -16.98 -9.39 9.14
C ILE A 286 -16.57 -10.75 9.70
N ARG A 287 -17.33 -11.80 9.35
CA ARG A 287 -17.20 -13.16 9.89
C ARG A 287 -17.33 -14.21 8.79
N GLU A 288 -16.95 -15.45 9.08
CA GLU A 288 -17.27 -16.61 8.23
C GLU A 288 -18.79 -16.81 8.10
N ALA A 289 -19.24 -17.38 6.98
CA ALA A 289 -20.64 -17.75 6.77
C ALA A 289 -21.11 -18.79 7.80
N ARG A 290 -22.39 -18.70 8.19
CA ARG A 290 -23.00 -19.64 9.15
C ARG A 290 -23.60 -20.87 8.44
N GLU A 291 -23.97 -21.86 9.24
CA GLU A 291 -24.82 -23.00 8.83
C GLU A 291 -24.22 -23.92 7.75
N GLY A 292 -22.89 -23.96 7.62
CA GLY A 292 -22.18 -24.90 6.74
C GLY A 292 -22.06 -24.44 5.28
N HIS A 293 -22.54 -23.23 4.97
CA HIS A 293 -22.24 -22.56 3.71
C HIS A 293 -20.79 -22.06 3.69
N ARG A 294 -20.14 -22.09 2.52
CA ARG A 294 -18.83 -21.45 2.31
C ARG A 294 -19.00 -19.96 2.01
N GLY A 295 -17.94 -19.20 2.23
CA GLY A 295 -17.92 -17.75 2.06
C GLY A 295 -17.95 -16.98 3.38
N MET A 296 -18.32 -15.72 3.28
CA MET A 296 -18.26 -14.72 4.34
C MET A 296 -19.63 -14.06 4.55
N GLY A 297 -19.89 -13.68 5.80
CA GLY A 297 -21.03 -12.87 6.20
C GLY A 297 -20.59 -11.55 6.83
N ALA A 298 -21.33 -10.47 6.56
CA ALA A 298 -21.12 -9.17 7.19
C ALA A 298 -22.37 -8.75 7.96
N ASP A 299 -22.25 -8.44 9.24
CA ASP A 299 -23.30 -7.76 10.00
C ASP A 299 -23.02 -6.25 9.99
N VAL A 300 -24.01 -5.45 9.59
CA VAL A 300 -23.93 -3.99 9.60
C VAL A 300 -25.14 -3.41 10.35
N SER A 301 -24.90 -2.53 11.31
CA SER A 301 -25.96 -1.65 11.87
C SER A 301 -25.71 -0.23 11.41
N ILE A 302 -26.76 0.42 10.90
CA ILE A 302 -26.76 1.77 10.36
C ILE A 302 -27.86 2.57 11.04
N MET A 303 -27.51 3.69 11.68
CA MET A 303 -28.48 4.66 12.18
C MET A 303 -28.84 5.63 11.05
N VAL A 304 -30.12 5.77 10.72
CA VAL A 304 -30.62 6.63 9.65
C VAL A 304 -31.58 7.68 10.21
N THR A 305 -31.28 8.95 10.00
CA THR A 305 -32.13 10.06 10.46
C THR A 305 -33.28 10.33 9.51
N ASN A 306 -34.51 10.19 10.01
CA ASN A 306 -35.74 10.49 9.27
C ASN A 306 -36.30 11.85 9.69
N ASP A 307 -36.03 12.90 8.91
CA ASP A 307 -36.63 14.24 9.12
C ASP A 307 -38.12 14.32 8.66
N PHE A 308 -38.63 13.30 7.95
CA PHE A 308 -39.89 13.37 7.22
C PHE A 308 -41.11 12.96 8.09
N PRO A 309 -42.30 13.56 7.86
CA PRO A 309 -43.53 13.25 8.58
C PRO A 309 -44.25 12.00 8.02
N VAL A 310 -43.49 11.02 7.53
CA VAL A 310 -44.02 9.81 6.87
C VAL A 310 -43.98 8.60 7.80
N GLN A 311 -45.01 7.77 7.72
CA GLN A 311 -45.03 6.43 8.33
C GLN A 311 -45.07 5.38 7.22
N LEU A 312 -44.13 4.43 7.25
CA LEU A 312 -43.93 3.45 6.18
C LEU A 312 -43.33 2.16 6.73
N THR A 313 -44.02 1.04 6.56
CA THR A 313 -43.40 -0.28 6.69
C THR A 313 -42.82 -0.70 5.34
N VAL A 314 -41.52 -1.01 5.31
CA VAL A 314 -40.83 -1.61 4.16
C VAL A 314 -40.67 -3.11 4.42
N PRO A 315 -41.03 -4.00 3.48
CA PRO A 315 -40.73 -5.43 3.59
C PRO A 315 -39.20 -5.67 3.60
N PRO A 316 -38.72 -6.88 3.92
CA PRO A 316 -37.31 -7.23 3.74
C PRO A 316 -36.85 -6.93 2.31
N VAL A 317 -35.63 -6.43 2.14
CA VAL A 317 -35.09 -6.03 0.84
C VAL A 317 -33.72 -6.67 0.63
N ALA A 318 -33.56 -7.40 -0.47
CA ALA A 318 -32.26 -7.90 -0.91
C ALA A 318 -31.69 -7.00 -2.02
N VAL A 319 -30.41 -6.63 -1.89
CA VAL A 319 -29.67 -5.80 -2.84
C VAL A 319 -28.40 -6.50 -3.30
N ASP A 320 -27.96 -6.17 -4.51
CA ASP A 320 -26.67 -6.61 -5.03
C ASP A 320 -25.59 -5.60 -4.65
N VAL A 321 -24.47 -6.09 -4.12
CA VAL A 321 -23.31 -5.26 -3.76
C VAL A 321 -22.26 -5.40 -4.87
N LEU A 322 -21.88 -4.27 -5.47
CA LEU A 322 -20.91 -4.19 -6.55
C LEU A 322 -19.75 -3.24 -6.21
N VAL A 323 -18.62 -3.42 -6.89
CA VAL A 323 -17.43 -2.55 -6.83
C VAL A 323 -17.01 -2.15 -8.24
N ASP A 324 -16.25 -1.06 -8.39
CA ASP A 324 -15.68 -0.69 -9.70
C ASP A 324 -14.76 -1.80 -10.25
N GLY A 325 -14.81 -2.01 -11.57
CA GLY A 325 -13.96 -2.95 -12.31
C GLY A 325 -12.76 -2.28 -12.98
N CYS A 326 -12.20 -2.94 -14.01
CA CYS A 326 -11.05 -2.40 -14.74
C CYS A 326 -11.40 -1.11 -15.51
N PRO A 327 -10.64 0.01 -15.37
CA PRO A 327 -11.04 1.34 -15.88
C PRO A 327 -11.29 1.49 -17.38
N LEU A 328 -10.84 0.54 -18.21
CA LEU A 328 -10.97 0.55 -19.67
C LEU A 328 -11.96 -0.50 -20.20
N SER A 329 -12.64 -1.23 -19.30
CA SER A 329 -13.60 -2.29 -19.64
C SER A 329 -15.05 -1.83 -19.46
N ASP A 330 -15.62 -1.14 -20.46
CA ASP A 330 -17.05 -0.73 -20.47
C ASP A 330 -18.02 -1.88 -20.13
N ARG A 331 -17.66 -3.13 -20.47
CA ARG A 331 -18.44 -4.35 -20.22
C ARG A 331 -18.38 -4.88 -18.78
N GLN A 332 -17.50 -4.33 -17.94
CA GLN A 332 -17.26 -4.79 -16.56
C GLN A 332 -17.17 -3.61 -15.58
N LYS A 333 -17.82 -2.48 -15.87
CA LYS A 333 -17.69 -1.26 -15.08
C LYS A 333 -17.97 -1.48 -13.58
N HIS A 334 -19.03 -2.20 -13.24
CA HIS A 334 -19.30 -2.60 -11.86
C HIS A 334 -19.38 -4.13 -11.77
N ILE A 335 -18.69 -4.74 -10.80
CA ILE A 335 -18.58 -6.19 -10.61
C ILE A 335 -19.33 -6.57 -9.34
N LYS A 336 -20.31 -7.48 -9.42
CA LYS A 336 -21.04 -8.01 -8.26
C LYS A 336 -20.11 -8.85 -7.37
N VAL A 337 -20.01 -8.47 -6.11
CA VAL A 337 -19.20 -9.16 -5.08
C VAL A 337 -20.07 -10.05 -4.19
N GLY A 338 -21.32 -9.66 -3.94
CA GLY A 338 -22.23 -10.42 -3.08
C GLY A 338 -23.64 -9.85 -3.06
N THR A 339 -24.41 -10.28 -2.08
CA THR A 339 -25.75 -9.75 -1.79
C THR A 339 -25.82 -9.23 -0.35
N ALA A 340 -26.74 -8.31 -0.07
CA ALA A 340 -27.04 -7.88 1.29
C ALA A 340 -28.56 -7.79 1.48
N GLU A 341 -29.03 -8.18 2.67
CA GLU A 341 -30.45 -8.25 3.00
C GLU A 341 -30.75 -7.44 4.27
N SER A 342 -31.78 -6.59 4.22
CA SER A 342 -32.33 -5.91 5.40
C SER A 342 -33.53 -6.68 5.95
N ALA A 343 -33.69 -6.67 7.28
CA ALA A 343 -34.95 -7.06 7.90
C ALA A 343 -36.10 -6.10 7.47
N ARG A 344 -37.35 -6.47 7.80
CA ARG A 344 -38.51 -5.56 7.72
C ARG A 344 -38.26 -4.29 8.51
N LEU A 345 -38.51 -3.12 7.91
CA LEU A 345 -38.23 -1.81 8.51
C LEU A 345 -39.53 -1.05 8.76
N ASP A 346 -39.81 -0.69 10.00
CA ASP A 346 -40.97 0.14 10.37
C ASP A 346 -40.53 1.60 10.59
N ILE A 347 -40.61 2.41 9.52
CA ILE A 347 -40.26 3.83 9.54
C ILE A 347 -41.37 4.62 10.24
N LEU A 348 -41.02 5.26 11.36
CA LEU A 348 -41.91 6.16 12.10
C LEU A 348 -41.62 7.63 11.77
N PRO A 349 -42.64 8.52 11.77
CA PRO A 349 -42.45 9.94 11.49
C PRO A 349 -41.44 10.60 12.43
N LYS A 350 -40.50 11.38 11.88
CA LYS A 350 -39.55 12.21 12.66
C LYS A 350 -38.75 11.43 13.73
N THR A 351 -38.44 10.17 13.47
CA THR A 351 -37.80 9.25 14.41
C THR A 351 -36.63 8.54 13.73
N ASP A 352 -35.45 8.56 14.34
CA ASP A 352 -34.27 7.85 13.82
C ASP A 352 -34.53 6.33 13.75
N LEU A 353 -34.02 5.68 12.71
CA LEU A 353 -34.19 4.25 12.46
C LEU A 353 -32.85 3.52 12.54
N GLU A 354 -32.78 2.47 13.35
CA GLU A 354 -31.67 1.51 13.28
C GLU A 354 -31.97 0.42 12.23
N VAL A 355 -31.18 0.43 11.15
CA VAL A 355 -31.27 -0.55 10.05
C VAL A 355 -30.19 -1.60 10.25
N ASN A 356 -30.60 -2.84 10.52
CA ASN A 356 -29.72 -4.00 10.58
C ASN A 356 -29.71 -4.73 9.22
N ILE A 357 -28.51 -4.92 8.67
CA ILE A 357 -28.27 -5.50 7.33
C ILE A 357 -27.32 -6.69 7.47
N THR A 358 -27.65 -7.80 6.78
CA THR A 358 -26.79 -8.99 6.68
C THR A 358 -26.27 -9.14 5.25
N GLY A 359 -24.98 -8.93 5.03
CA GLY A 359 -24.29 -9.22 3.78
C GLY A 359 -23.83 -10.68 3.68
N ARG A 360 -23.79 -11.24 2.46
CA ARG A 360 -23.19 -12.54 2.14
C ARG A 360 -22.34 -12.47 0.86
N VAL A 361 -21.12 -13.01 0.94
CA VAL A 361 -20.20 -13.19 -0.20
C VAL A 361 -19.81 -14.67 -0.24
N GLU A 362 -20.28 -15.41 -1.23
CA GLU A 362 -20.08 -16.87 -1.31
C GLU A 362 -18.70 -17.23 -1.88
N GLN A 363 -18.32 -16.60 -2.99
CA GLN A 363 -17.01 -16.68 -3.62
C GLN A 363 -16.71 -15.35 -4.31
N LEU A 364 -15.46 -14.88 -4.28
CA LEU A 364 -15.05 -13.72 -5.07
C LEU A 364 -14.99 -14.08 -6.57
N PRO A 365 -15.56 -13.28 -7.48
CA PRO A 365 -15.52 -13.56 -8.91
C PRO A 365 -14.13 -13.34 -9.50
N ASP A 366 -13.74 -14.15 -10.49
CA ASP A 366 -12.40 -14.10 -11.09
C ASP A 366 -12.05 -12.70 -11.63
N SER A 367 -13.01 -12.00 -12.23
CA SER A 367 -12.84 -10.63 -12.76
C SER A 367 -12.47 -9.55 -11.72
N LEU A 368 -12.56 -9.87 -10.42
CA LEU A 368 -12.13 -9.01 -9.31
C LEU A 368 -10.68 -9.32 -8.87
N ILE A 369 -10.20 -10.53 -9.14
CA ILE A 369 -8.88 -11.06 -8.73
C ILE A 369 -7.85 -11.02 -9.89
N GLU A 370 -8.33 -11.16 -11.13
CA GLU A 370 -7.55 -11.06 -12.36
C GLU A 370 -6.95 -9.65 -12.55
N VAL A 371 -5.73 -9.62 -13.10
CA VAL A 371 -4.98 -8.39 -13.33
C VAL A 371 -5.55 -7.66 -14.55
N CYS A 372 -5.86 -6.36 -14.42
CA CYS A 372 -6.42 -5.58 -15.52
C CYS A 372 -5.42 -5.45 -16.70
N PRO A 373 -5.86 -5.45 -17.97
CA PRO A 373 -4.96 -5.52 -19.13
C PRO A 373 -3.84 -4.46 -19.17
N ASP A 374 -4.14 -3.24 -18.69
CA ASP A 374 -3.25 -2.08 -18.72
C ASP A 374 -2.62 -1.72 -17.36
N SER A 375 -2.69 -2.63 -16.36
CA SER A 375 -2.21 -2.39 -14.99
C SER A 375 -1.56 -3.63 -14.38
N ALA A 376 -0.68 -3.44 -13.38
CA ALA A 376 -0.13 -4.53 -12.58
C ALA A 376 -1.05 -4.98 -11.41
N LYS A 377 -2.24 -4.39 -11.32
CA LYS A 377 -3.24 -4.57 -10.26
C LYS A 377 -4.55 -5.15 -10.80
N SER A 378 -5.24 -5.94 -9.99
CA SER A 378 -6.67 -6.25 -10.17
C SER A 378 -7.57 -5.14 -9.60
N PRO A 379 -8.90 -5.16 -9.84
CA PRO A 379 -9.80 -4.23 -9.17
C PRO A 379 -9.80 -4.41 -7.63
N LEU A 380 -9.55 -5.62 -7.12
CA LEU A 380 -9.37 -5.88 -5.69
C LEU A 380 -8.07 -5.25 -5.13
N ASP A 381 -6.97 -5.27 -5.88
CA ASP A 381 -5.71 -4.59 -5.49
C ASP A 381 -5.83 -3.05 -5.49
N ALA A 382 -6.76 -2.51 -6.27
CA ALA A 382 -7.12 -1.09 -6.21
C ALA A 382 -7.95 -0.84 -4.93
N LEU A 383 -9.10 -1.51 -4.80
CA LEU A 383 -10.00 -1.37 -3.65
C LEU A 383 -9.31 -1.55 -2.29
N LEU A 384 -8.51 -2.61 -2.12
CA LEU A 384 -7.74 -2.84 -0.89
C LEU A 384 -6.59 -1.84 -0.75
N GLY A 385 -5.94 -1.47 -1.85
CA GLY A 385 -4.85 -0.50 -1.85
C GLY A 385 -5.30 0.88 -1.38
N ASP A 386 -6.45 1.33 -1.85
CA ASP A 386 -7.01 2.65 -1.52
C ASP A 386 -7.53 2.65 -0.07
N TYR A 387 -8.24 1.58 0.33
CA TYR A 387 -8.68 1.39 1.71
C TYR A 387 -7.52 1.43 2.72
N MET A 388 -6.43 0.68 2.47
CA MET A 388 -5.22 0.66 3.33
C MET A 388 -4.48 2.00 3.41
N GLN A 389 -4.62 2.86 2.40
CA GLN A 389 -4.05 4.22 2.36
C GLN A 389 -4.95 5.26 3.05
N GLY A 390 -6.09 4.87 3.62
CA GLY A 390 -7.06 5.83 4.18
C GLY A 390 -7.84 6.62 3.14
N GLN A 391 -7.92 6.14 1.90
CA GLN A 391 -8.72 6.76 0.85
C GLN A 391 -10.12 6.14 0.80
N ASP A 392 -11.14 6.97 0.64
CA ASP A 392 -12.53 6.52 0.56
C ASP A 392 -12.79 5.83 -0.78
N ALA A 393 -13.12 4.54 -0.73
CA ALA A 393 -13.57 3.79 -1.89
C ALA A 393 -15.07 4.04 -2.13
N THR A 394 -15.57 3.73 -3.32
CA THR A 394 -17.02 3.68 -3.60
C THR A 394 -17.46 2.25 -3.83
N ILE A 395 -18.44 1.80 -3.05
CA ILE A 395 -19.22 0.59 -3.36
C ILE A 395 -20.54 1.01 -4.00
N TYR A 396 -21.09 0.16 -4.86
CA TYR A 396 -22.32 0.43 -5.59
C TYR A 396 -23.39 -0.58 -5.16
N ILE A 397 -24.52 -0.09 -4.66
CA ILE A 397 -25.65 -0.92 -4.29
C ILE A 397 -26.66 -0.89 -5.44
N ASN A 398 -26.89 -2.03 -6.10
CA ASN A 398 -27.92 -2.14 -7.13
C ASN A 398 -29.20 -2.74 -6.54
N CYS A 399 -30.32 -2.05 -6.77
CA CYS A 399 -31.62 -2.34 -6.21
C CYS A 399 -32.56 -3.00 -7.24
N CYS A 400 -33.49 -3.87 -6.86
CA CYS A 400 -33.59 -4.67 -5.64
C CYS A 400 -34.28 -6.00 -6.00
N THR A 401 -34.07 -7.06 -5.22
CA THR A 401 -34.97 -8.23 -5.20
C THR A 401 -35.76 -8.21 -3.91
N PHE A 402 -37.09 -8.29 -4.00
CA PHE A 402 -37.95 -8.48 -2.83
C PHE A 402 -38.12 -9.99 -2.59
N PRO A 403 -37.62 -10.55 -1.47
CA PRO A 403 -37.81 -11.97 -1.13
C PRO A 403 -39.24 -12.28 -0.65
N ASP A 404 -40.01 -11.24 -0.26
CA ASP A 404 -41.39 -11.36 0.21
C ASP A 404 -42.37 -11.52 -0.98
N PRO A 405 -43.04 -12.68 -1.13
CA PRO A 405 -43.97 -12.93 -2.24
C PRO A 405 -45.27 -12.12 -2.17
N GLU A 406 -45.57 -11.42 -1.07
CA GLU A 406 -46.70 -10.49 -0.99
C GLU A 406 -46.38 -9.11 -1.62
N THR A 407 -45.12 -8.85 -2.03
CA THR A 407 -44.73 -7.59 -2.66
C THR A 407 -45.17 -7.52 -4.13
N PRO A 408 -45.98 -6.52 -4.56
CA PRO A 408 -46.40 -6.39 -5.95
C PRO A 408 -45.23 -6.16 -6.91
N LYS A 409 -45.23 -6.86 -8.07
CA LYS A 409 -44.15 -6.82 -9.06
C LYS A 409 -43.73 -5.41 -9.49
N TRP A 410 -44.71 -4.53 -9.68
CA TRP A 410 -44.46 -3.14 -10.11
C TRP A 410 -43.55 -2.37 -9.15
N ALA A 411 -43.49 -2.73 -7.86
CA ALA A 411 -42.61 -2.10 -6.88
C ALA A 411 -41.15 -2.55 -7.06
N GLY A 412 -40.93 -3.80 -7.48
CA GLY A 412 -39.62 -4.28 -7.95
C GLY A 412 -39.23 -3.61 -9.26
N ASP A 413 -40.14 -3.60 -10.24
CA ASP A 413 -39.91 -2.96 -11.55
C ASP A 413 -39.60 -1.46 -11.40
N LEU A 414 -40.25 -0.73 -10.49
CA LEU A 414 -40.02 0.70 -10.27
C LEU A 414 -38.59 1.00 -9.79
N LEU A 415 -38.03 0.13 -8.95
CA LEU A 415 -36.70 0.29 -8.34
C LEU A 415 -35.57 -0.38 -9.12
N GLN A 416 -35.90 -1.16 -10.15
CA GLN A 416 -34.93 -1.82 -11.02
C GLN A 416 -33.98 -0.80 -11.69
N ASP A 417 -32.72 -1.20 -11.86
CA ASP A 417 -31.63 -0.44 -12.46
C ASP A 417 -31.21 0.83 -11.65
N ILE A 418 -31.73 0.99 -10.43
CA ILE A 418 -31.25 2.00 -9.48
C ILE A 418 -29.96 1.51 -8.81
N THR A 419 -28.84 2.13 -9.20
CA THR A 419 -27.52 1.91 -8.59
C THR A 419 -27.13 3.12 -7.72
N VAL A 420 -26.98 2.90 -6.42
CA VAL A 420 -26.60 3.93 -5.44
C VAL A 420 -25.11 3.83 -5.12
N PRO A 421 -24.30 4.88 -5.37
CA PRO A 421 -22.92 4.93 -4.89
C PRO A 421 -22.90 5.23 -3.38
N VAL A 422 -22.20 4.40 -2.62
CA VAL A 422 -22.02 4.52 -1.17
C VAL A 422 -20.51 4.62 -0.87
N PRO A 423 -20.05 5.68 -0.18
CA PRO A 423 -18.66 5.77 0.24
C PRO A 423 -18.35 4.71 1.30
N PHE A 424 -17.35 3.88 1.03
CA PHE A 424 -16.75 2.94 1.96
C PHE A 424 -15.49 3.58 2.53
N ALA A 425 -15.60 4.07 3.78
CA ALA A 425 -14.60 4.93 4.38
C ALA A 425 -13.23 4.26 4.48
N GLY A 426 -12.19 4.96 4.02
CA GLY A 426 -10.81 4.50 4.09
C GLY A 426 -10.32 4.36 5.53
N ARG A 427 -9.34 3.48 5.76
CA ARG A 427 -8.58 3.43 7.03
C ARG A 427 -7.09 3.29 6.77
N ASP A 428 -6.36 4.36 7.00
CA ASP A 428 -4.90 4.33 7.02
C ASP A 428 -4.46 3.32 8.09
N MET A 429 -3.80 2.24 7.65
CA MET A 429 -3.31 1.18 8.53
C MET A 429 -1.86 1.42 8.98
N GLY A 430 -1.22 2.50 8.52
CA GLY A 430 0.13 2.89 8.86
C GLY A 430 1.14 1.76 8.66
N ASN A 431 1.98 1.55 9.69
CA ASN A 431 2.94 0.45 9.69
C ASN A 431 2.26 -0.87 10.08
N LEU A 432 1.64 -1.53 9.09
CA LEU A 432 1.08 -2.89 9.22
C LEU A 432 2.08 -3.90 9.81
N ILE A 433 3.38 -3.75 9.53
CA ILE A 433 4.44 -4.60 10.06
C ILE A 433 4.83 -4.11 11.47
N LYS A 434 4.42 -4.86 12.50
CA LYS A 434 4.83 -4.65 13.89
C LYS A 434 6.31 -5.00 14.09
N ASN A 435 6.76 -6.13 13.53
CA ASN A 435 8.09 -6.68 13.74
C ASN A 435 8.59 -7.46 12.52
N PHE A 436 9.92 -7.48 12.31
CA PHE A 436 10.60 -8.18 11.23
C PHE A 436 11.87 -8.84 11.75
N SER A 437 12.06 -10.13 11.45
CA SER A 437 13.26 -10.86 11.83
C SER A 437 13.73 -11.85 10.75
N LEU A 438 15.04 -12.11 10.75
CA LEU A 438 15.73 -13.04 9.86
C LEU A 438 16.42 -14.12 10.70
N ALA A 439 16.20 -15.38 10.33
CA ALA A 439 16.86 -16.55 10.88
C ALA A 439 17.49 -17.39 9.75
N ASP A 440 18.36 -18.33 10.12
CA ASP A 440 18.93 -19.36 9.22
C ASP A 440 19.55 -18.80 7.92
N VAL A 441 20.21 -17.65 8.05
CA VAL A 441 20.76 -16.91 6.91
C VAL A 441 21.98 -17.63 6.33
N HIS A 442 21.87 -17.98 5.05
CA HIS A 442 22.87 -18.67 4.27
C HIS A 442 23.21 -17.88 3.00
N PHE A 443 24.47 -17.54 2.82
CA PHE A 443 24.98 -16.85 1.63
C PHE A 443 25.50 -17.86 0.60
N HIS A 444 25.17 -17.70 -0.68
CA HIS A 444 25.82 -18.41 -1.78
C HIS A 444 26.65 -17.38 -2.54
N LEU A 445 27.97 -17.58 -2.61
CA LEU A 445 28.81 -16.74 -3.47
C LEU A 445 28.46 -16.97 -4.95
N PRO A 446 28.75 -16.00 -5.84
CA PRO A 446 28.55 -16.12 -7.27
C PRO A 446 29.18 -17.38 -7.88
N GLU A 447 28.60 -17.84 -8.99
CA GLU A 447 29.19 -18.92 -9.79
C GLU A 447 30.47 -18.41 -10.47
N PRO A 448 31.60 -19.16 -10.48
CA PRO A 448 32.93 -18.55 -10.64
C PRO A 448 33.20 -17.91 -12.01
N PHE A 449 32.47 -18.33 -13.04
CA PHE A 449 32.62 -17.91 -14.43
C PHE A 449 31.28 -17.49 -15.06
N ALA A 450 30.33 -17.02 -14.24
CA ALA A 450 29.07 -16.47 -14.73
C ALA A 450 29.28 -15.16 -15.51
N GLU A 451 28.41 -14.90 -16.49
CA GLU A 451 28.47 -13.67 -17.28
C GLU A 451 28.06 -12.45 -16.43
N PRO A 452 28.81 -11.33 -16.47
CA PRO A 452 28.47 -10.13 -15.70
C PRO A 452 27.05 -9.63 -15.97
N GLY A 453 26.32 -9.30 -14.90
CA GLY A 453 24.91 -8.88 -14.97
C GLY A 453 23.90 -10.03 -15.00
N THR A 454 24.33 -11.29 -14.96
CA THR A 454 23.42 -12.44 -14.75
C THR A 454 23.08 -12.64 -13.27
N PRO A 455 21.94 -13.27 -12.95
CA PRO A 455 21.65 -13.72 -11.58
C PRO A 455 22.71 -14.67 -11.02
N GLU A 456 23.43 -15.40 -11.89
CA GLU A 456 24.50 -16.35 -11.53
C GLU A 456 25.79 -15.65 -11.10
N ALA A 457 26.06 -14.46 -11.65
CA ALA A 457 27.17 -13.59 -11.21
C ALA A 457 26.82 -12.78 -9.94
N SER A 458 25.55 -12.77 -9.52
CA SER A 458 25.10 -12.09 -8.30
C SER A 458 25.21 -13.00 -7.07
N PRO A 459 25.64 -12.52 -5.89
CA PRO A 459 25.56 -13.29 -4.66
C PRO A 459 24.09 -13.57 -4.33
N LYS A 460 23.80 -14.77 -3.80
CA LYS A 460 22.42 -15.22 -3.54
C LYS A 460 22.21 -15.45 -2.04
N ILE A 461 21.05 -15.10 -1.50
CA ILE A 461 20.69 -15.33 -0.10
C ILE A 461 19.59 -16.39 0.02
N SER A 462 19.72 -17.28 1.00
CA SER A 462 18.60 -18.04 1.56
C SER A 462 18.43 -17.62 3.03
N ALA A 463 17.20 -17.49 3.50
CA ALA A 463 16.91 -17.12 4.89
C ALA A 463 15.46 -17.45 5.26
N THR A 464 15.22 -17.74 6.54
CA THR A 464 13.89 -17.81 7.13
C THR A 464 13.47 -16.41 7.57
N VAL A 465 12.52 -15.79 6.88
CA VAL A 465 11.93 -14.49 7.27
C VAL A 465 10.72 -14.73 8.18
N LYS A 466 10.59 -13.95 9.24
CA LYS A 466 9.39 -13.89 10.09
C LYS A 466 8.92 -12.44 10.23
N VAL A 467 7.67 -12.19 9.86
CA VAL A 467 7.02 -10.87 9.89
C VAL A 467 5.79 -10.96 10.78
N ASP A 468 5.63 -10.03 11.71
CA ASP A 468 4.41 -9.89 12.52
C ASP A 468 3.58 -8.73 11.96
N ILE A 469 2.34 -9.02 11.56
CA ILE A 469 1.46 -8.09 10.83
C ILE A 469 0.21 -7.81 11.68
N GLY A 470 -0.06 -6.55 12.01
CA GLY A 470 -1.29 -6.16 12.71
C GLY A 470 -2.53 -6.34 11.82
N LEU A 471 -3.59 -6.94 12.36
CA LEU A 471 -4.89 -7.10 11.69
C LEU A 471 -5.93 -6.15 12.30
N PRO A 472 -6.82 -5.54 11.48
CA PRO A 472 -7.98 -4.78 11.97
C PRO A 472 -8.89 -5.62 12.88
N HIS A 473 -9.47 -4.99 13.90
CA HIS A 473 -10.40 -5.64 14.82
C HIS A 473 -11.67 -6.17 14.12
N GLU A 474 -12.05 -5.59 12.98
CA GLU A 474 -13.17 -6.04 12.15
C GLU A 474 -12.89 -7.35 11.39
N MET A 475 -11.63 -7.77 11.24
CA MET A 475 -11.23 -8.99 10.52
C MET A 475 -11.24 -10.22 11.43
N ASN A 476 -12.45 -10.70 11.74
CA ASN A 476 -12.70 -11.86 12.60
C ASN A 476 -12.99 -13.14 11.79
N PHE A 477 -12.03 -13.54 10.96
CA PHE A 477 -12.07 -14.73 10.11
C PHE A 477 -10.66 -15.31 9.90
N PRO A 478 -10.52 -16.60 9.52
CA PRO A 478 -9.22 -17.18 9.16
C PRO A 478 -8.68 -16.54 7.87
N VAL A 479 -7.39 -16.20 7.90
CA VAL A 479 -6.65 -15.57 6.81
C VAL A 479 -5.29 -16.24 6.75
N ASP A 480 -5.03 -17.03 5.71
CA ASP A 480 -3.78 -17.76 5.57
C ASP A 480 -2.93 -17.21 4.41
N VAL A 481 -1.61 -17.20 4.57
CA VAL A 481 -0.66 -16.63 3.61
C VAL A 481 0.28 -17.73 3.09
N ASP A 482 -0.05 -18.31 1.92
CA ASP A 482 0.64 -19.47 1.36
C ASP A 482 1.83 -19.12 0.45
N GLY A 483 1.88 -17.88 -0.05
CA GLY A 483 3.03 -17.39 -0.82
C GLY A 483 3.32 -15.90 -0.64
N VAL A 484 4.60 -15.55 -0.71
CA VAL A 484 5.10 -14.15 -0.69
C VAL A 484 6.00 -13.91 -1.89
N LYS A 485 5.87 -12.74 -2.53
CA LYS A 485 6.84 -12.20 -3.49
C LYS A 485 7.15 -10.74 -3.14
N ALA A 486 8.33 -10.24 -3.49
CA ALA A 486 8.70 -8.86 -3.21
C ALA A 486 9.82 -8.33 -4.11
N ASP A 487 9.75 -7.03 -4.43
CA ASP A 487 10.85 -6.29 -5.04
C ASP A 487 11.38 -5.30 -4.00
N ALA A 488 12.64 -5.45 -3.57
CA ALA A 488 13.19 -4.68 -2.46
C ALA A 488 14.49 -3.96 -2.84
N ILE A 489 14.60 -2.68 -2.43
CA ILE A 489 15.84 -1.90 -2.53
C ILE A 489 16.44 -1.81 -1.14
N ILE A 490 17.70 -2.22 -1.03
CA ILE A 490 18.51 -2.19 0.19
C ILE A 490 19.29 -0.86 0.22
N TYR A 491 19.21 -0.17 1.35
CA TYR A 491 19.85 1.11 1.59
C TYR A 491 20.86 1.00 2.72
N TYR A 492 22.04 1.59 2.53
CA TYR A 492 23.03 1.81 3.59
C TYR A 492 23.28 3.32 3.70
N LYS A 493 23.27 3.87 4.91
CA LYS A 493 23.38 5.33 5.18
C LYS A 493 22.39 6.24 4.40
N LYS A 494 21.27 5.69 3.90
CA LYS A 494 20.28 6.28 2.97
C LYS A 494 20.65 6.27 1.48
N GLU A 495 21.81 5.76 1.11
CA GLU A 495 22.23 5.54 -0.28
C GLU A 495 21.88 4.12 -0.72
N ARG A 496 21.72 3.88 -2.03
CA ARG A 496 21.25 2.59 -2.58
C ARG A 496 22.41 1.62 -2.70
N LEU A 497 22.41 0.59 -1.86
CA LEU A 497 23.44 -0.46 -1.86
C LEU A 497 23.17 -1.53 -2.93
N GLY A 498 21.91 -1.96 -3.04
CA GLY A 498 21.56 -3.13 -3.85
C GLY A 498 20.06 -3.34 -4.02
N LYS A 499 19.69 -4.27 -4.90
CA LYS A 499 18.32 -4.74 -5.12
C LYS A 499 18.24 -6.23 -4.77
N LEU A 500 17.23 -6.62 -4.00
CA LEU A 500 16.84 -8.01 -3.75
C LEU A 500 15.61 -8.32 -4.62
N ASP A 501 15.74 -9.33 -5.48
CA ASP A 501 14.69 -9.78 -6.39
C ASP A 501 14.02 -11.06 -5.87
N LEU A 502 12.76 -10.95 -5.44
CA LEU A 502 11.90 -12.08 -5.09
C LEU A 502 10.69 -12.11 -6.03
N SER A 503 10.92 -11.92 -7.34
CA SER A 503 9.90 -12.02 -8.40
C SER A 503 9.14 -13.35 -8.42
N LYS A 504 9.79 -14.43 -7.96
CA LYS A 504 9.19 -15.77 -7.79
C LYS A 504 8.54 -15.90 -6.42
N TRP A 505 7.29 -16.36 -6.38
CA TRP A 505 6.59 -16.73 -5.14
C TRP A 505 7.43 -17.68 -4.28
N GLN A 506 7.86 -17.20 -3.11
CA GLN A 506 8.41 -18.03 -2.05
C GLN A 506 7.25 -18.65 -1.28
N LYS A 507 7.40 -19.90 -0.82
CA LYS A 507 6.39 -20.51 0.06
C LYS A 507 6.40 -19.80 1.42
N SER A 508 5.21 -19.58 1.96
CA SER A 508 5.02 -19.14 3.34
C SER A 508 4.01 -20.01 4.08
N ASN A 509 4.04 -19.88 5.41
CA ASN A 509 2.97 -20.30 6.30
C ASN A 509 2.61 -19.10 7.19
N SER A 510 1.37 -19.06 7.65
CA SER A 510 0.82 -18.07 8.58
C SER A 510 0.40 -18.71 9.90
N THR A 511 0.42 -17.92 10.95
CA THR A 511 -0.22 -18.23 12.24
C THR A 511 -0.85 -16.97 12.80
N ARG A 512 -2.17 -16.97 13.02
CA ARG A 512 -2.85 -15.89 13.72
C ARG A 512 -2.46 -15.90 15.20
N VAL A 513 -2.21 -14.73 15.76
CA VAL A 513 -2.00 -14.50 17.19
C VAL A 513 -3.18 -13.68 17.69
N ASP A 514 -3.97 -14.27 18.58
CA ASP A 514 -5.15 -13.59 19.12
C ASP A 514 -4.77 -12.52 20.14
N ALA A 515 -5.54 -11.42 20.11
CA ALA A 515 -5.32 -10.23 20.94
C ALA A 515 -5.17 -10.58 22.42
N HIS A 516 -4.11 -10.05 23.03
CA HIS A 516 -3.88 -10.04 24.47
C HIS A 516 -3.59 -8.58 24.87
N ASP A 517 -4.12 -8.17 26.02
CA ASP A 517 -4.11 -6.77 26.49
C ASP A 517 -4.71 -5.79 25.44
N ASP A 518 -4.24 -4.53 25.41
CA ASP A 518 -4.78 -3.48 24.52
C ASP A 518 -4.34 -3.62 23.04
N GLU A 519 -3.53 -4.64 22.68
CA GLU A 519 -3.07 -4.84 21.30
C GLU A 519 -4.04 -5.69 20.47
N GLY A 520 -4.45 -5.15 19.32
CA GLY A 520 -5.24 -5.87 18.31
C GLY A 520 -4.54 -7.12 17.75
N PRO A 521 -5.34 -8.07 17.20
CA PRO A 521 -4.85 -9.36 16.73
C PRO A 521 -3.78 -9.20 15.65
N SER A 522 -2.86 -10.17 15.55
CA SER A 522 -1.81 -10.14 14.53
C SER A 522 -1.69 -11.45 13.76
N LEU A 523 -0.91 -11.40 12.69
CA LEU A 523 -0.63 -12.51 11.79
C LEU A 523 0.89 -12.66 11.66
N LEU A 524 1.43 -13.69 12.31
CA LEU A 524 2.84 -14.06 12.18
C LEU A 524 3.00 -14.87 10.88
N VAL A 525 3.60 -14.25 9.87
CA VAL A 525 3.91 -14.86 8.58
C VAL A 525 5.38 -15.28 8.57
N GLN A 526 5.64 -16.58 8.34
CA GLN A 526 6.97 -17.12 8.09
C GLN A 526 7.12 -17.46 6.61
N SER A 527 8.22 -17.04 5.97
CA SER A 527 8.54 -17.40 4.58
C SER A 527 10.01 -17.83 4.43
N ASP A 528 10.23 -18.94 3.72
CA ASP A 528 11.56 -19.48 3.48
C ASP A 528 12.09 -18.97 2.13
N ILE A 529 12.95 -17.93 2.16
CA ILE A 529 13.62 -17.41 0.96
C ILE A 529 14.71 -18.40 0.53
N LYS A 530 14.74 -18.75 -0.77
CA LYS A 530 15.70 -19.74 -1.32
C LYS A 530 16.47 -19.21 -2.54
N LYS A 531 17.78 -19.01 -2.37
CA LYS A 531 18.73 -18.57 -3.42
C LYS A 531 18.28 -17.31 -4.19
N ALA A 532 17.73 -16.33 -3.48
CA ALA A 532 17.33 -15.06 -4.07
C ALA A 532 18.57 -14.20 -4.42
N PRO A 533 18.72 -13.69 -5.65
CA PRO A 533 19.86 -12.89 -6.02
C PRO A 533 19.81 -11.49 -5.38
N ILE A 534 20.97 -11.01 -4.94
CA ILE A 534 21.21 -9.63 -4.52
C ILE A 534 22.06 -8.97 -5.60
N GLU A 535 21.44 -8.11 -6.40
CA GLU A 535 22.12 -7.23 -7.34
C GLU A 535 22.78 -6.10 -6.54
N ILE A 536 24.10 -5.95 -6.67
CA ILE A 536 24.86 -4.87 -6.02
C ILE A 536 24.83 -3.66 -6.97
N LEU A 537 24.40 -2.51 -6.45
CA LEU A 537 24.27 -1.27 -7.20
C LEU A 537 25.45 -0.31 -6.98
N ASP A 538 26.17 -0.48 -5.86
CA ASP A 538 27.37 0.30 -5.53
C ASP A 538 28.40 -0.59 -4.80
N ASP A 539 29.49 -0.92 -5.50
CA ASP A 539 30.61 -1.73 -4.99
C ASP A 539 31.38 -1.05 -3.85
N GLY A 540 31.38 0.29 -3.77
CA GLY A 540 32.04 1.05 -2.73
C GLY A 540 31.26 1.02 -1.41
N LEU A 541 29.95 1.22 -1.48
CA LEU A 541 29.05 1.03 -0.33
C LEU A 541 29.02 -0.43 0.12
N PHE A 542 29.04 -1.39 -0.81
CA PHE A 542 29.16 -2.81 -0.48
C PHE A 542 30.48 -3.11 0.23
N SER A 543 31.58 -2.51 -0.24
CA SER A 543 32.89 -2.63 0.40
C SER A 543 32.89 -2.10 1.84
N GLU A 544 32.28 -0.94 2.09
CA GLU A 544 32.16 -0.40 3.46
C GLU A 544 31.25 -1.27 4.34
N VAL A 545 30.12 -1.77 3.82
CA VAL A 545 29.22 -2.67 4.55
C VAL A 545 29.94 -3.96 4.97
N VAL A 546 30.66 -4.61 4.05
CA VAL A 546 31.39 -5.84 4.36
C VAL A 546 32.53 -5.57 5.35
N GLN A 547 33.25 -4.45 5.22
CA GLN A 547 34.25 -4.03 6.22
C GLN A 547 33.62 -3.78 7.60
N ALA A 548 32.47 -3.12 7.66
CA ALA A 548 31.74 -2.85 8.90
C ALA A 548 31.17 -4.14 9.53
N LEU A 549 30.82 -5.15 8.73
CA LEU A 549 30.40 -6.46 9.24
C LEU A 549 31.58 -7.30 9.76
N ILE A 550 32.74 -7.29 9.09
CA ILE A 550 33.89 -8.12 9.50
C ILE A 550 34.64 -7.52 10.70
N PHE A 551 34.73 -6.19 10.81
CA PHE A 551 35.58 -5.50 11.79
C PHE A 551 34.82 -4.53 12.73
N GLY A 552 33.52 -4.31 12.51
CA GLY A 552 32.71 -3.43 13.36
C GLY A 552 32.26 -4.11 14.65
N SER A 553 32.19 -3.35 15.75
CA SER A 553 31.69 -3.81 17.05
C SER A 553 30.19 -3.54 17.27
N LYS A 554 29.45 -3.15 16.22
CA LYS A 554 28.06 -2.72 16.27
C LYS A 554 27.27 -3.27 15.07
N ALA A 555 25.98 -3.49 15.25
CA ALA A 555 25.08 -3.88 14.16
C ALA A 555 25.06 -2.84 13.03
N VAL A 556 25.16 -3.32 11.79
CA VAL A 556 25.05 -2.51 10.59
C VAL A 556 23.56 -2.35 10.28
N MET A 557 23.08 -1.09 10.31
CA MET A 557 21.67 -0.77 10.09
C MET A 557 21.39 -0.65 8.59
N MET A 558 20.67 -1.63 8.05
CA MET A 558 20.30 -1.72 6.64
C MET A 558 18.86 -1.24 6.47
N GLY A 559 18.65 -0.12 5.79
CA GLY A 559 17.31 0.29 5.40
C GLY A 559 16.77 -0.62 4.29
N VAL A 560 15.51 -0.98 4.33
CA VAL A 560 14.85 -1.76 3.26
C VAL A 560 13.55 -1.05 2.89
N LYS A 561 13.38 -0.76 1.60
CA LYS A 561 12.08 -0.36 1.02
C LYS A 561 11.67 -1.43 0.03
N ALA A 562 10.54 -2.08 0.27
CA ALA A 562 10.04 -3.20 -0.51
C ALA A 562 8.62 -2.93 -1.02
N ASN A 563 8.35 -3.43 -2.22
CA ASN A 563 7.01 -3.57 -2.77
C ASN A 563 6.62 -5.04 -2.69
N VAL A 564 5.79 -5.39 -1.70
CA VAL A 564 5.43 -6.76 -1.36
C VAL A 564 4.14 -7.16 -2.08
N SER A 565 3.99 -8.44 -2.39
CA SER A 565 2.68 -9.02 -2.68
C SER A 565 2.54 -10.35 -1.94
N VAL A 566 1.37 -10.56 -1.35
CA VAL A 566 1.03 -11.79 -0.63
C VAL A 566 -0.06 -12.54 -1.38
N LYS A 567 0.06 -13.87 -1.43
CA LYS A 567 -1.03 -14.75 -1.83
C LYS A 567 -1.72 -15.21 -0.55
N VAL A 568 -3.04 -15.04 -0.52
CA VAL A 568 -3.89 -15.18 0.66
C VAL A 568 -4.99 -16.18 0.36
N ASP A 569 -5.25 -17.11 1.28
CA ASP A 569 -6.40 -18.01 1.23
C ASP A 569 -7.42 -17.62 2.31
N THR A 570 -8.71 -17.68 1.97
CA THR A 570 -9.82 -17.21 2.80
C THR A 570 -11.09 -18.04 2.55
N PRO A 571 -12.13 -17.98 3.41
CA PRO A 571 -13.40 -18.65 3.16
C PRO A 571 -14.11 -18.27 1.84
N MET A 572 -13.74 -17.15 1.19
CA MET A 572 -14.26 -16.72 -0.12
C MET A 572 -13.44 -17.25 -1.32
N GLY A 573 -12.42 -18.06 -1.06
CA GLY A 573 -11.39 -18.47 -2.02
C GLY A 573 -10.07 -17.70 -1.85
N GLY A 574 -9.05 -18.17 -2.56
CA GLY A 574 -7.71 -17.60 -2.52
C GLY A 574 -7.44 -16.56 -3.60
N PHE A 575 -6.81 -15.45 -3.22
CA PHE A 575 -6.46 -14.33 -4.10
C PHE A 575 -5.03 -13.85 -3.81
N ALA A 576 -4.57 -12.84 -4.54
CA ALA A 576 -3.30 -12.16 -4.25
C ALA A 576 -3.58 -10.68 -3.98
N VAL A 577 -2.94 -10.13 -2.95
CA VAL A 577 -2.90 -8.69 -2.66
C VAL A 577 -1.55 -8.17 -3.14
N ARG A 578 -1.57 -7.27 -4.13
CA ARG A 578 -0.40 -6.83 -4.89
C ARG A 578 -0.07 -5.37 -4.63
N GLY A 579 1.22 -5.10 -4.36
CA GLY A 579 1.74 -3.75 -4.23
C GLY A 579 1.58 -3.13 -2.84
N ILE A 580 1.79 -3.94 -1.79
CA ILE A 580 1.82 -3.48 -0.41
C ILE A 580 3.19 -2.80 -0.16
N PRO A 581 3.24 -1.49 0.15
CA PRO A 581 4.49 -0.84 0.48
C PRO A 581 4.97 -1.28 1.87
N ALA A 582 6.25 -1.62 1.99
CA ALA A 582 6.89 -1.95 3.26
C ALA A 582 8.21 -1.21 3.40
N GLU A 583 8.43 -0.55 4.54
CA GLU A 583 9.70 0.10 4.88
C GLU A 583 10.12 -0.27 6.29
N GLY A 584 11.42 -0.53 6.48
CA GLY A 584 11.98 -0.88 7.78
C GLY A 584 13.50 -0.77 7.82
N VAL A 585 14.07 -1.00 9.01
CA VAL A 585 15.51 -1.05 9.23
C VAL A 585 15.87 -2.39 9.84
N VAL A 586 16.73 -3.13 9.14
CA VAL A 586 17.20 -4.47 9.53
C VAL A 586 18.59 -4.35 10.16
N PRO A 587 18.76 -4.68 11.46
CA PRO A 587 20.07 -4.73 12.10
C PRO A 587 20.80 -6.02 11.72
N VAL A 588 21.80 -5.93 10.83
CA VAL A 588 22.69 -7.06 10.53
C VAL A 588 23.80 -7.08 11.57
N LYS A 589 24.01 -8.21 12.26
CA LYS A 589 25.06 -8.34 13.26
C LYS A 589 26.43 -8.44 12.57
N PRO A 590 27.48 -7.78 13.12
CA PRO A 590 28.84 -8.04 12.67
C PRO A 590 29.29 -9.43 13.11
N ILE A 591 30.43 -9.87 12.59
CA ILE A 591 31.17 -11.02 13.08
C ILE A 591 31.56 -10.74 14.54
N GLU A 592 31.10 -11.55 15.49
CA GLU A 592 31.32 -11.28 16.92
C GLU A 592 32.81 -11.37 17.28
N THR A 593 33.45 -10.21 17.44
CA THR A 593 34.78 -10.12 18.03
C THR A 593 34.72 -10.58 19.48
N GLY A 594 35.29 -11.75 19.78
CA GLY A 594 35.44 -12.23 21.15
C GLY A 594 36.18 -11.23 22.05
N LYS A 595 36.06 -11.40 23.38
CA LYS A 595 36.71 -10.57 24.40
C LYS A 595 38.25 -10.64 24.28
N GLY A 596 38.81 -9.81 23.40
CA GLY A 596 40.22 -9.87 22.97
C GLY A 596 40.53 -9.02 21.73
N GLY A 597 39.53 -8.63 20.94
CA GLY A 597 39.72 -7.60 19.90
C GLY A 597 40.40 -8.07 18.61
N GLN A 598 40.30 -9.36 18.28
CA GLN A 598 40.74 -9.91 16.98
C GLN A 598 39.50 -10.39 16.21
N GLY A 599 39.31 -9.86 14.99
CA GLY A 599 38.22 -10.23 14.06
C GLY A 599 38.58 -11.51 13.31
N ILE A 600 38.94 -11.39 12.02
CA ILE A 600 39.46 -12.52 11.22
C ILE A 600 40.63 -13.26 11.92
N GLY A 601 41.40 -12.61 12.79
CA GLY A 601 42.42 -13.27 13.62
C GLY A 601 41.91 -14.33 14.60
N SER A 602 40.60 -14.43 14.86
CA SER A 602 40.01 -15.56 15.60
C SER A 602 39.93 -16.84 14.76
N LEU A 603 40.06 -16.74 13.44
CA LEU A 603 40.34 -17.89 12.58
C LEU A 603 41.76 -18.32 12.86
N SER A 604 41.90 -19.30 13.75
CA SER A 604 43.15 -20.05 13.97
C SER A 604 43.10 -21.36 13.16
N PRO A 605 43.35 -21.33 11.84
CA PRO A 605 43.25 -22.52 11.00
C PRO A 605 44.28 -23.56 11.44
N LYS A 606 43.81 -24.71 11.91
CA LYS A 606 44.67 -25.86 12.21
C LYS A 606 44.90 -26.62 10.91
N VAL A 607 46.14 -26.57 10.44
CA VAL A 607 46.65 -27.39 9.32
C VAL A 607 46.73 -28.85 9.80
N GLY A 608 46.00 -29.73 9.13
CA GLY A 608 46.06 -31.18 9.31
C GLY A 608 46.98 -31.83 8.27
N ASN A 609 46.55 -32.98 7.73
CA ASN A 609 47.34 -33.74 6.76
C ASN A 609 47.61 -32.92 5.48
N LEU A 610 48.90 -32.75 5.18
CA LEU A 610 49.44 -32.22 3.94
C LEU A 610 49.95 -33.40 3.07
N SER A 611 49.61 -33.37 1.78
CA SER A 611 50.10 -34.32 0.77
C SER A 611 50.55 -33.57 -0.49
N ILE A 612 51.38 -34.22 -1.31
CA ILE A 612 51.79 -33.70 -2.62
C ILE A 612 51.01 -34.47 -3.68
N ILE A 613 50.23 -33.76 -4.50
CA ILE A 613 49.35 -34.37 -5.51
C ILE A 613 49.88 -34.26 -6.93
N ASP A 614 50.73 -33.26 -7.23
CA ASP A 614 51.41 -33.12 -8.52
C ASP A 614 52.74 -32.33 -8.39
N THR A 615 53.66 -32.51 -9.33
CA THR A 615 54.97 -31.83 -9.37
C THR A 615 55.38 -31.51 -10.81
N SER A 616 55.72 -30.25 -11.09
CA SER A 616 56.41 -29.82 -12.32
C SER A 616 57.90 -29.54 -12.04
N PRO A 617 58.73 -29.19 -13.05
CA PRO A 617 60.12 -28.81 -12.81
C PRO A 617 60.31 -27.61 -11.86
N THR A 618 59.36 -26.66 -11.80
CA THR A 618 59.44 -25.44 -10.97
C THR A 618 58.38 -25.35 -9.88
N SER A 619 57.28 -26.11 -9.99
CA SER A 619 56.13 -26.02 -9.08
C SER A 619 55.76 -27.32 -8.36
N LEU A 620 55.13 -27.18 -7.21
CA LEU A 620 54.54 -28.25 -6.40
C LEU A 620 53.06 -27.97 -6.18
N THR A 621 52.20 -28.96 -6.42
CA THR A 621 50.78 -28.88 -6.05
C THR A 621 50.58 -29.68 -4.76
N LEU A 622 50.31 -28.96 -3.68
CA LEU A 622 50.06 -29.50 -2.35
C LEU A 622 48.55 -29.58 -2.12
N GLN A 623 48.09 -30.61 -1.41
CA GLN A 623 46.73 -30.69 -0.87
C GLN A 623 46.80 -30.68 0.65
N VAL A 624 46.01 -29.81 1.27
CA VAL A 624 46.05 -29.55 2.71
C VAL A 624 44.65 -29.61 3.27
N HIS A 625 44.47 -30.38 4.34
CA HIS A 625 43.23 -30.40 5.11
C HIS A 625 43.29 -29.31 6.19
N VAL A 626 42.33 -28.39 6.19
CA VAL A 626 42.26 -27.27 7.14
C VAL A 626 41.02 -27.38 8.00
N ASN A 627 41.20 -27.16 9.32
CA ASN A 627 40.11 -27.05 10.28
C ASN A 627 40.04 -25.60 10.78
N PHE A 628 38.88 -24.95 10.75
CA PHE A 628 38.68 -23.61 11.32
C PHE A 628 37.30 -23.43 11.96
N THR A 629 37.22 -22.59 12.99
CA THR A 629 35.94 -22.19 13.60
C THR A 629 35.42 -20.92 12.94
N ASN A 630 34.27 -21.01 12.27
CA ASN A 630 33.49 -19.85 11.83
C ASN A 630 32.84 -19.21 13.07
N PRO A 631 33.21 -17.97 13.47
CA PRO A 631 32.62 -17.30 14.63
C PRO A 631 31.22 -16.70 14.37
N THR A 632 30.72 -16.73 13.14
CA THR A 632 29.41 -16.17 12.79
C THR A 632 28.27 -17.16 13.01
N ASN A 633 27.06 -16.64 13.19
CA ASN A 633 25.81 -17.40 13.09
C ASN A 633 25.34 -17.56 11.62
N TYR A 634 26.21 -17.32 10.64
CA TYR A 634 25.91 -17.35 9.22
C TYR A 634 26.62 -18.53 8.55
N SER A 635 25.97 -19.14 7.57
CA SER A 635 26.57 -20.16 6.69
C SER A 635 26.85 -19.60 5.30
N ALA A 636 27.82 -20.19 4.60
CA ALA A 636 28.20 -19.78 3.26
C ALA A 636 28.50 -20.98 2.34
N THR A 637 28.03 -20.93 1.10
CA THR A 637 28.51 -21.78 -0.01
C THR A 637 29.55 -21.00 -0.80
N VAL A 638 30.73 -21.58 -1.00
CA VAL A 638 31.88 -21.00 -1.71
C VAL A 638 32.23 -21.92 -2.90
N PRO A 639 31.71 -21.66 -4.11
CA PRO A 639 31.99 -22.48 -5.30
C PRO A 639 33.48 -22.42 -5.70
N TYR A 640 34.10 -21.25 -5.57
CA TYR A 640 35.52 -21.02 -5.82
C TYR A 640 36.03 -19.87 -4.95
N PHE A 641 37.24 -20.02 -4.41
CA PHE A 641 38.00 -18.91 -3.82
C PHE A 641 39.50 -19.13 -4.06
N ASN A 642 40.19 -18.08 -4.51
CA ASN A 642 41.65 -18.09 -4.71
C ASN A 642 42.31 -17.07 -3.78
N ILE A 643 43.41 -17.44 -3.12
CA ILE A 643 44.17 -16.56 -2.23
C ILE A 643 45.67 -16.70 -2.50
N ASN A 644 46.40 -15.59 -2.58
CA ASN A 644 47.84 -15.60 -2.76
C ASN A 644 48.53 -16.01 -1.45
N VAL A 645 49.66 -16.72 -1.57
CA VAL A 645 50.56 -17.06 -0.47
C VAL A 645 51.85 -16.28 -0.65
N LEU A 646 52.13 -15.36 0.26
CA LEU A 646 53.22 -14.40 0.20
C LEU A 646 54.20 -14.56 1.36
N VAL A 647 55.45 -14.16 1.12
CA VAL A 647 56.49 -13.95 2.14
C VAL A 647 57.26 -12.70 1.74
N ASN A 648 57.42 -11.76 2.66
CA ASN A 648 58.05 -10.45 2.42
C ASN A 648 57.46 -9.74 1.17
N ASP A 649 56.13 -9.77 1.05
CA ASP A 649 55.33 -9.24 -0.08
C ASP A 649 55.58 -9.90 -1.46
N THR A 650 56.52 -10.83 -1.59
CA THR A 650 56.75 -11.65 -2.78
C THR A 650 55.74 -12.81 -2.86
N VAL A 651 55.09 -13.04 -4.01
CA VAL A 651 54.08 -14.12 -4.19
C VAL A 651 54.76 -15.44 -4.53
N LEU A 652 54.67 -16.43 -3.65
CA LEU A 652 55.31 -17.74 -3.81
C LEU A 652 54.34 -18.84 -4.29
N GLY A 653 53.03 -18.62 -4.18
CA GLY A 653 52.01 -19.56 -4.63
C GLY A 653 50.58 -19.06 -4.45
N GLN A 654 49.62 -19.92 -4.77
CA GLN A 654 48.18 -19.64 -4.66
C GLN A 654 47.45 -20.81 -3.99
N GLY A 655 46.66 -20.52 -2.95
CA GLY A 655 45.70 -21.46 -2.37
C GLY A 655 44.35 -21.38 -3.08
N ILE A 656 43.80 -22.52 -3.47
CA ILE A 656 42.51 -22.63 -4.16
C ILE A 656 41.57 -23.52 -3.35
N VAL A 657 40.41 -22.95 -3.01
CA VAL A 657 39.27 -23.62 -2.39
C VAL A 657 38.17 -23.77 -3.45
N LYS A 658 37.45 -24.89 -3.44
CA LYS A 658 36.33 -25.18 -4.35
C LYS A 658 35.18 -25.83 -3.60
N ASP A 659 33.96 -25.65 -4.11
CA ASP A 659 32.74 -26.39 -3.75
C ASP A 659 32.53 -26.56 -2.23
N THR A 660 32.91 -25.53 -1.46
CA THR A 660 33.06 -25.61 -0.01
C THR A 660 31.84 -25.04 0.71
N LEU A 661 31.34 -25.79 1.68
CA LEU A 661 30.22 -25.40 2.54
C LEU A 661 30.75 -25.03 3.92
N VAL A 662 30.55 -23.78 4.33
CA VAL A 662 30.95 -23.24 5.63
C VAL A 662 29.72 -23.12 6.52
N HIS A 663 29.74 -23.80 7.67
CA HIS A 663 28.70 -23.72 8.70
C HIS A 663 29.14 -22.83 9.87
N PRO A 664 28.22 -22.31 10.70
CA PRO A 664 28.53 -21.74 12.02
C PRO A 664 29.32 -22.73 12.88
N GLY A 665 30.29 -22.23 13.66
CA GLY A 665 31.11 -23.07 14.53
C GLY A 665 32.22 -23.82 13.79
N ASN A 666 32.59 -25.01 14.28
CA ASN A 666 33.77 -25.74 13.82
C ASN A 666 33.57 -26.41 12.46
N ASN A 667 34.40 -26.08 11.48
CA ASN A 667 34.45 -26.69 10.15
C ASN A 667 35.75 -27.50 10.04
N THR A 668 35.66 -28.76 9.61
CA THR A 668 36.79 -29.72 9.62
C THR A 668 37.01 -30.39 8.27
N ASN A 669 38.26 -30.74 7.98
CA ASN A 669 38.71 -31.46 6.78
C ASN A 669 38.44 -30.70 5.47
N LEU A 670 38.46 -29.36 5.50
CA LEU A 670 38.30 -28.55 4.30
C LEU A 670 39.54 -28.68 3.41
N VAL A 671 39.31 -29.07 2.15
CA VAL A 671 40.39 -29.38 1.20
C VAL A 671 40.85 -28.10 0.49
N VAL A 672 42.05 -27.64 0.83
CA VAL A 672 42.71 -26.51 0.17
C VAL A 672 43.82 -27.07 -0.72
N ASN A 673 43.82 -26.70 -2.00
CA ASN A 673 44.88 -27.07 -2.93
C ASN A 673 45.82 -25.87 -3.10
N ILE A 674 47.08 -25.99 -2.68
CA ILE A 674 48.08 -24.91 -2.73
C ILE A 674 49.05 -25.20 -3.87
N ILE A 675 49.06 -24.33 -4.88
CA ILE A 675 50.01 -24.36 -5.98
C ILE A 675 51.20 -23.48 -5.59
N TRP A 676 52.32 -24.10 -5.20
CA TRP A 676 53.59 -23.43 -4.95
C TRP A 676 54.35 -23.31 -6.27
N ASP A 677 54.49 -22.08 -6.79
CA ASP A 677 55.22 -21.78 -8.03
C ASP A 677 55.86 -20.38 -7.96
N PRO A 678 56.92 -20.22 -7.16
CA PRO A 678 57.53 -18.90 -6.95
C PRO A 678 58.19 -18.34 -8.22
N VAL A 679 58.59 -19.20 -9.16
CA VAL A 679 59.25 -18.81 -10.41
C VAL A 679 58.26 -18.15 -11.36
N ASN A 680 57.07 -18.74 -11.55
CA ASN A 680 56.08 -18.16 -12.45
C ASN A 680 55.26 -17.02 -11.81
N ASN A 681 55.12 -16.98 -10.47
CA ASN A 681 54.40 -15.90 -9.77
C ASN A 681 55.27 -14.67 -9.45
N SER A 682 56.60 -14.81 -9.26
CA SER A 682 57.47 -13.68 -8.88
C SER A 682 58.92 -13.80 -9.40
N GLY A 683 59.16 -14.60 -10.44
CA GLY A 683 60.43 -14.62 -11.18
C GLY A 683 61.64 -15.04 -10.33
N GLU A 684 62.77 -14.38 -10.56
CA GLU A 684 64.02 -14.66 -9.84
C GLU A 684 63.95 -14.21 -8.37
N GLU A 685 63.17 -13.17 -8.05
CA GLU A 685 62.93 -12.74 -6.66
C GLU A 685 62.17 -13.81 -5.89
N GLY A 686 61.04 -14.28 -6.43
CA GLY A 686 60.27 -15.40 -5.85
C GLY A 686 61.14 -16.64 -5.68
N LYS A 687 62.00 -16.96 -6.65
CA LYS A 687 62.96 -18.08 -6.57
C LYS A 687 63.97 -17.92 -5.43
N ILE A 688 64.43 -16.71 -5.14
CA ILE A 688 65.34 -16.41 -4.01
C ILE A 688 64.57 -16.50 -2.68
N VAL A 689 63.44 -15.80 -2.55
CA VAL A 689 62.64 -15.77 -1.31
C VAL A 689 62.06 -17.15 -0.98
N GLY A 690 61.61 -17.90 -1.98
CA GLY A 690 61.15 -19.29 -1.83
C GLY A 690 62.28 -20.26 -1.47
N LYS A 691 63.50 -20.08 -2.00
CA LYS A 691 64.68 -20.84 -1.54
C LYS A 691 64.94 -20.57 -0.06
N GLU A 692 64.94 -19.30 0.33
CA GLU A 692 65.29 -18.86 1.67
C GLU A 692 64.25 -19.34 2.71
N LEU A 693 62.95 -19.17 2.43
CA LEU A 693 61.87 -19.68 3.28
C LEU A 693 62.02 -21.19 3.55
N LEU A 694 62.23 -21.98 2.49
CA LEU A 694 62.38 -23.44 2.63
C LEU A 694 63.62 -23.80 3.46
N SER A 695 64.73 -23.08 3.25
CA SER A 695 65.99 -23.29 3.97
C SER A 695 65.86 -22.99 5.47
N GLN A 696 65.24 -21.85 5.80
CA GLN A 696 64.92 -21.46 7.18
C GLN A 696 63.95 -22.45 7.85
N TYR A 697 62.89 -22.83 7.13
CA TYR A 697 61.85 -23.75 7.62
C TYR A 697 62.41 -25.13 7.99
N ILE A 698 63.19 -25.78 7.11
CA ILE A 698 63.79 -27.08 7.45
C ILE A 698 64.86 -27.00 8.54
N SER A 699 65.48 -25.82 8.73
CA SER A 699 66.46 -25.55 9.77
C SER A 699 65.81 -25.20 11.13
N GLY A 700 64.48 -25.19 11.22
CA GLY A 700 63.74 -24.97 12.47
C GLY A 700 63.62 -23.51 12.91
N TYR A 701 63.82 -22.55 12.00
CA TYR A 701 63.51 -21.14 12.25
C TYR A 701 61.99 -20.92 12.27
N ASN A 702 61.52 -19.98 13.08
CA ASN A 702 60.12 -19.56 13.10
C ASN A 702 59.79 -18.75 11.83
N THR A 703 59.38 -19.43 10.77
CA THR A 703 58.92 -18.79 9.52
C THR A 703 57.41 -18.50 9.57
N THR A 704 56.97 -17.51 8.80
CA THR A 704 55.58 -17.08 8.66
C THR A 704 55.24 -16.89 7.19
N PHE A 705 53.99 -17.19 6.81
CA PHE A 705 53.46 -16.87 5.48
C PHE A 705 52.23 -15.99 5.62
N THR A 706 52.03 -15.10 4.65
CA THR A 706 50.87 -14.20 4.58
C THR A 706 49.92 -14.68 3.51
N LEU A 707 48.66 -14.89 3.89
CA LEU A 707 47.56 -15.15 2.96
C LEU A 707 46.88 -13.84 2.60
N GLN A 708 46.78 -13.51 1.31
CA GLN A 708 46.17 -12.25 0.85
C GLN A 708 45.29 -12.49 -0.38
N ALA A 709 44.05 -11.99 -0.34
CA ALA A 709 43.17 -12.03 -1.49
C ALA A 709 43.62 -11.04 -2.58
N HIS A 710 43.00 -11.11 -3.75
CA HIS A 710 43.29 -10.27 -4.91
C HIS A 710 42.03 -10.09 -5.76
N ASN A 711 42.10 -9.24 -6.78
CA ASN A 711 40.96 -8.92 -7.66
C ASN A 711 40.33 -10.18 -8.33
N GLY A 712 41.10 -11.26 -8.49
CA GLY A 712 40.63 -12.56 -9.00
C GLY A 712 40.22 -13.59 -7.95
N SER A 713 40.17 -13.24 -6.65
CA SER A 713 39.81 -14.18 -5.58
C SER A 713 38.38 -14.71 -5.69
N VAL A 714 37.45 -13.86 -6.15
CA VAL A 714 36.07 -14.20 -6.50
C VAL A 714 35.82 -13.63 -7.91
N PRO A 715 36.09 -14.37 -8.99
CA PRO A 715 36.23 -13.77 -10.33
C PRO A 715 34.95 -13.09 -10.86
N ALA A 716 33.77 -13.59 -10.49
CA ALA A 716 32.48 -12.99 -10.85
C ALA A 716 32.10 -11.76 -9.99
N GLN A 717 32.83 -11.47 -8.91
CA GLN A 717 32.65 -10.26 -8.09
C GLN A 717 34.01 -9.64 -7.68
N PRO A 718 34.73 -9.01 -8.63
CA PRO A 718 36.12 -8.56 -8.41
C PRO A 718 36.28 -7.52 -7.30
N ALA A 719 35.25 -6.69 -7.06
CA ALA A 719 35.22 -5.73 -5.96
C ALA A 719 35.38 -6.40 -4.58
N LEU A 720 34.77 -7.58 -4.36
CA LEU A 720 34.93 -8.34 -3.12
C LEU A 720 36.37 -8.89 -2.99
N GLY A 721 36.98 -9.34 -4.09
CA GLY A 721 38.39 -9.75 -4.11
C GLY A 721 39.35 -8.61 -3.78
N THR A 722 39.11 -7.43 -4.36
CA THR A 722 39.87 -6.20 -4.10
C THR A 722 39.62 -5.61 -2.71
N LEU A 723 38.44 -5.80 -2.12
CA LEU A 723 38.21 -5.47 -0.71
C LEU A 723 39.07 -6.37 0.19
N LEU A 724 38.97 -7.69 -0.01
CA LEU A 724 39.65 -8.70 0.82
C LEU A 724 41.18 -8.62 0.73
N SER A 725 41.75 -8.07 -0.35
CA SER A 725 43.20 -7.89 -0.48
C SER A 725 43.78 -6.90 0.54
N ASN A 726 42.97 -5.99 1.08
CA ASN A 726 43.37 -5.05 2.13
C ASN A 726 43.52 -5.72 3.52
N PHE A 727 43.18 -7.00 3.64
CA PHE A 727 43.18 -7.74 4.91
C PHE A 727 44.08 -8.99 4.84
N PRO A 728 45.41 -8.82 4.68
CA PRO A 728 46.37 -9.92 4.73
C PRO A 728 46.35 -10.62 6.10
N VAL A 729 46.37 -11.96 6.08
CA VAL A 729 46.38 -12.82 7.27
C VAL A 729 47.72 -13.55 7.35
N THR A 730 48.61 -13.09 8.24
CA THR A 730 49.89 -13.74 8.50
C THR A 730 49.73 -14.88 9.50
N LEU A 731 50.21 -16.06 9.13
CA LEU A 731 50.16 -17.29 9.91
C LEU A 731 51.59 -17.85 10.11
N PRO A 732 51.89 -18.49 11.26
CA PRO A 732 53.12 -19.24 11.42
C PRO A 732 53.14 -20.46 10.51
N ALA A 733 54.31 -20.86 10.03
CA ALA A 733 54.48 -22.12 9.32
C ALA A 733 54.13 -23.30 10.24
N PRO A 734 53.39 -24.33 9.76
CA PRO A 734 53.09 -25.51 10.57
C PRO A 734 54.38 -26.24 10.93
N SER A 735 54.52 -26.72 12.16
CA SER A 735 55.71 -27.46 12.57
C SER A 735 55.87 -28.77 11.78
N LEU A 736 57.08 -29.09 11.33
CA LEU A 736 57.42 -30.39 10.74
C LEU A 736 57.31 -31.52 11.79
N SER A 737 56.10 -32.08 11.95
CA SER A 737 55.83 -33.21 12.84
C SER A 737 56.41 -34.51 12.26
N GLY A 738 57.71 -34.72 12.45
CA GLY A 738 58.33 -36.04 12.25
C GLY A 738 57.73 -37.09 13.19
N PRO A 739 57.82 -38.40 12.86
CA PRO A 739 57.30 -39.46 13.71
C PRO A 739 57.91 -39.43 15.13
N LYS A 740 57.09 -39.74 16.15
CA LYS A 740 57.55 -40.02 17.53
C LYS A 740 58.63 -41.12 17.52
N ASN A 741 59.53 -41.09 18.48
CA ASN A 741 60.42 -42.23 18.73
C ASN A 741 59.61 -43.38 19.38
N PRO A 742 59.91 -44.67 19.11
CA PRO A 742 59.19 -45.77 19.75
C PRO A 742 59.50 -45.93 21.26
N ASP A 743 60.55 -45.28 21.76
CA ASP A 743 60.87 -45.15 23.18
C ASP A 743 60.24 -43.89 23.83
N ASP A 744 59.59 -43.00 23.06
CA ASP A 744 58.82 -41.87 23.61
C ASP A 744 57.45 -42.39 24.10
N GLY A 745 57.37 -42.74 25.38
CA GLY A 745 56.15 -43.28 26.00
C GLY A 745 54.89 -42.42 25.80
N ASP A 746 53.73 -43.09 25.76
CA ASP A 746 52.41 -42.43 25.69
C ASP A 746 51.95 -41.98 27.09
N ASP A 747 52.65 -40.98 27.65
CA ASP A 747 52.20 -40.20 28.81
C ASP A 747 51.52 -38.89 28.36
N ASP A 748 50.50 -38.45 29.11
CA ASP A 748 49.63 -37.31 28.78
C ASP A 748 50.31 -35.93 28.92
N PRO A 749 49.87 -34.91 28.15
CA PRO A 749 50.51 -33.60 28.13
C PRO A 749 49.90 -32.61 29.16
N ASP A 750 50.36 -32.63 30.41
CA ASP A 750 50.35 -31.45 31.30
C ASP A 750 51.38 -31.55 32.44
N ASP A 751 51.68 -30.41 33.09
CA ASP A 751 52.54 -30.24 34.28
C ASP A 751 54.03 -30.67 34.19
N GLY A 752 54.76 -29.91 33.37
CA GLY A 752 56.03 -29.25 33.68
C GLY A 752 57.04 -29.83 34.69
N ASP A 753 58.23 -30.20 34.18
CA ASP A 753 59.46 -29.51 34.59
C ASP A 753 60.67 -29.74 33.64
N GLY A 754 61.49 -28.70 33.46
CA GLY A 754 62.94 -28.80 33.25
C GLY A 754 63.55 -29.51 32.02
N LYS A 755 62.78 -30.07 31.06
CA LYS A 755 63.35 -30.69 29.84
C LYS A 755 62.87 -30.02 28.56
N GLU A 756 63.81 -29.57 27.74
CA GLU A 756 63.54 -29.25 26.34
C GLU A 756 63.21 -30.55 25.58
N HIS A 757 61.92 -30.80 25.30
CA HIS A 757 61.54 -31.87 24.39
C HIS A 757 62.18 -31.61 23.02
N GLU A 758 63.01 -32.54 22.55
CA GLU A 758 63.76 -32.38 21.30
C GLU A 758 62.80 -32.18 20.13
N ARG A 759 62.82 -30.98 19.55
CA ARG A 759 61.97 -30.63 18.40
C ARG A 759 62.24 -31.64 17.28
N PRO A 760 61.23 -32.11 16.54
CA PRO A 760 61.42 -33.08 15.47
C PRO A 760 62.33 -32.54 14.37
N HIS A 761 63.61 -32.93 14.43
CA HIS A 761 64.63 -32.56 13.46
C HIS A 761 64.64 -33.53 12.26
N PHE A 762 64.94 -32.99 11.07
CA PHE A 762 65.07 -33.79 9.84
C PHE A 762 66.16 -34.87 9.95
N ILE A 763 67.25 -34.57 10.67
CA ILE A 763 68.25 -35.54 11.09
C ILE A 763 67.94 -35.91 12.56
N ARG A 764 67.57 -37.17 12.81
CA ARG A 764 67.32 -37.69 14.16
C ARG A 764 68.60 -38.18 14.84
N GLU A 765 69.44 -38.92 14.12
CA GLU A 765 70.72 -39.45 14.60
C GLU A 765 71.78 -39.31 13.50
N ALA A 766 73.03 -39.15 13.88
CA ALA A 766 74.17 -39.46 13.03
C ALA A 766 75.03 -40.55 13.69
N THR A 767 75.42 -41.59 12.94
CA THR A 767 76.49 -42.51 13.36
C THR A 767 77.71 -42.27 12.46
N MET A 768 78.84 -41.97 13.09
CA MET A 768 80.13 -41.68 12.43
C MET A 768 81.10 -42.84 12.64
N HIS A 769 81.60 -43.42 11.54
CA HIS A 769 82.60 -44.49 11.55
C HIS A 769 83.98 -43.93 11.22
N LEU A 770 84.91 -44.02 12.17
CA LEU A 770 86.26 -43.46 12.04
C LEU A 770 87.16 -44.29 11.11
N ILE A 771 87.10 -45.62 11.14
CA ILE A 771 88.00 -46.49 10.33
C ILE A 771 87.60 -46.44 8.86
N SER A 772 86.31 -46.58 8.55
CA SER A 772 85.82 -46.50 7.16
C SER A 772 85.70 -45.06 6.65
N SER A 773 85.82 -44.05 7.52
CA SER A 773 85.63 -42.63 7.21
C SER A 773 84.29 -42.37 6.51
N THR A 774 83.21 -42.84 7.15
CA THR A 774 81.84 -42.73 6.63
C THR A 774 80.84 -42.34 7.72
N ALA A 775 79.83 -41.55 7.36
CA ALA A 775 78.68 -41.27 8.20
C ALA A 775 77.41 -41.96 7.67
N VAL A 776 76.52 -42.33 8.58
CA VAL A 776 75.13 -42.73 8.32
C VAL A 776 74.24 -41.79 9.11
N PHE A 777 73.15 -41.32 8.50
CA PHE A 777 72.18 -40.42 9.12
C PHE A 777 70.81 -41.08 9.16
N THR A 778 70.16 -41.07 10.33
CA THR A 778 68.76 -41.44 10.48
C THR A 778 67.92 -40.21 10.14
N LEU A 779 67.31 -40.23 8.96
CA LEU A 779 66.53 -39.12 8.40
C LEU A 779 65.04 -39.35 8.61
N ALA A 780 64.35 -38.34 9.15
CA ALA A 780 62.90 -38.29 9.24
C ALA A 780 62.35 -37.54 8.02
N SER A 781 61.65 -38.25 7.12
CA SER A 781 60.99 -37.61 5.99
C SER A 781 59.85 -36.70 6.48
N PRO A 782 59.75 -35.46 5.98
CA PRO A 782 58.64 -34.56 6.29
C PRO A 782 57.33 -34.94 5.58
N PHE A 783 57.33 -35.97 4.72
CA PHE A 783 56.17 -36.40 3.94
C PHE A 783 55.73 -37.81 4.34
N THR A 784 54.43 -38.00 4.52
CA THR A 784 53.81 -39.29 4.92
C THR A 784 53.58 -40.25 3.75
N THR A 785 53.56 -39.76 2.51
CA THR A 785 53.23 -40.56 1.31
C THR A 785 54.23 -40.40 0.15
N THR A 786 55.10 -39.39 0.17
CA THR A 786 55.97 -39.05 -0.97
C THR A 786 57.45 -39.26 -0.63
N THR A 787 58.15 -40.06 -1.43
CA THR A 787 59.62 -40.22 -1.35
C THR A 787 60.33 -38.98 -1.85
N MET A 788 61.07 -38.31 -0.96
CA MET A 788 62.01 -37.26 -1.32
C MET A 788 63.32 -37.89 -1.83
N TYR A 789 64.08 -37.16 -2.65
CA TYR A 789 65.46 -37.52 -2.99
C TYR A 789 66.41 -36.38 -2.65
N ILE A 790 67.50 -36.69 -1.96
CA ILE A 790 68.66 -35.79 -1.88
C ILE A 790 69.52 -36.09 -3.11
N THR A 791 69.80 -35.08 -3.92
CA THR A 791 70.54 -35.20 -5.21
C THR A 791 71.90 -34.52 -5.20
N HIS A 792 72.17 -33.69 -4.21
CA HIS A 792 73.47 -33.08 -3.94
C HIS A 792 73.57 -32.80 -2.44
N LEU A 793 74.74 -32.99 -1.85
CA LEU A 793 75.00 -32.70 -0.46
C LEU A 793 76.46 -32.21 -0.28
N ASN A 794 76.60 -30.95 0.12
CA ASN A 794 77.85 -30.31 0.51
C ASN A 794 77.73 -29.88 1.97
N ALA A 795 78.04 -30.79 2.91
CA ALA A 795 77.82 -30.62 4.35
C ALA A 795 79.12 -30.53 5.14
N THR A 796 79.18 -29.64 6.12
CA THR A 796 80.31 -29.48 7.06
C THR A 796 79.82 -29.61 8.49
N ALA A 797 80.38 -30.57 9.23
CA ALA A 797 80.16 -30.75 10.65
C ALA A 797 81.14 -29.90 11.47
N LEU A 798 80.65 -29.29 12.53
CA LEU A 798 81.31 -28.29 13.36
C LEU A 798 81.16 -28.66 14.84
N HIS A 799 82.24 -28.53 15.60
CA HIS A 799 82.24 -28.65 17.07
C HIS A 799 82.82 -27.36 17.66
N GLU A 800 82.05 -26.68 18.51
CA GLU A 800 82.41 -25.36 19.08
C GLU A 800 82.83 -24.32 18.00
N GLY A 801 82.28 -24.44 16.79
CA GLY A 801 82.61 -23.58 15.64
C GLY A 801 83.83 -24.02 14.82
N HIS A 802 84.57 -25.04 15.26
CA HIS A 802 85.69 -25.62 14.51
C HIS A 802 85.23 -26.78 13.61
N PRO A 803 85.69 -26.86 12.34
CA PRO A 803 85.33 -27.97 11.44
C PRO A 803 85.87 -29.29 11.99
N ALA A 804 85.05 -30.34 11.88
CA ALA A 804 85.38 -31.68 12.34
C ALA A 804 85.47 -32.69 11.17
N GLY A 805 84.57 -32.57 10.20
CA GLY A 805 84.58 -33.35 8.96
C GLY A 805 83.62 -32.78 7.92
N LYS A 806 83.87 -33.09 6.65
CA LYS A 806 83.08 -32.63 5.51
C LYS A 806 82.54 -33.82 4.72
N ILE A 807 81.32 -33.71 4.20
CA ILE A 807 80.70 -34.64 3.25
C ILE A 807 80.45 -33.88 1.96
N LEU A 808 80.86 -34.46 0.83
CA LEU A 808 80.54 -33.96 -0.51
C LEU A 808 80.09 -35.15 -1.37
N THR A 809 78.86 -35.10 -1.88
CA THR A 809 78.34 -36.12 -2.81
C THR A 809 77.30 -35.54 -3.78
N ASP A 810 77.42 -35.95 -5.03
CA ASP A 810 76.44 -35.74 -6.12
C ASP A 810 75.65 -37.02 -6.45
N LEU A 811 75.87 -38.11 -5.70
CA LEU A 811 75.14 -39.36 -5.88
C LEU A 811 73.76 -39.26 -5.21
N PRO A 812 72.65 -39.36 -5.97
CA PRO A 812 71.32 -39.17 -5.42
C PRO A 812 70.87 -40.39 -4.59
N PHE A 813 70.26 -40.14 -3.44
CA PHE A 813 69.66 -41.18 -2.60
C PHE A 813 68.23 -40.82 -2.18
N ALA A 814 67.45 -41.85 -1.88
CA ALA A 814 66.05 -41.72 -1.50
C ALA A 814 65.88 -41.51 0.01
N VAL A 815 64.91 -40.68 0.38
CA VAL A 815 64.41 -40.47 1.73
C VAL A 815 62.90 -40.82 1.69
N PRO A 816 62.53 -42.10 1.86
CA PRO A 816 61.13 -42.53 1.84
C PRO A 816 60.36 -42.01 3.08
N PRO A 817 59.02 -42.02 3.05
CA PRO A 817 58.19 -41.64 4.19
C PRO A 817 58.55 -42.35 5.50
N GLY A 818 58.48 -41.62 6.63
CA GLY A 818 58.84 -42.12 7.95
C GLY A 818 60.33 -41.93 8.29
N LEU A 819 60.90 -42.87 9.04
CA LEU A 819 62.34 -42.91 9.36
C LEU A 819 63.09 -43.75 8.34
N SER A 820 64.27 -43.29 7.92
CA SER A 820 65.13 -43.98 6.95
C SER A 820 66.60 -43.71 7.22
N GLU A 821 67.47 -44.71 7.03
CA GLU A 821 68.91 -44.52 7.05
C GLU A 821 69.42 -44.00 5.70
N SER A 822 70.35 -43.04 5.71
CA SER A 822 71.12 -42.68 4.53
C SER A 822 72.01 -43.85 4.08
N PRO A 823 72.45 -43.91 2.81
CA PRO A 823 73.63 -44.70 2.47
C PRO A 823 74.83 -44.24 3.31
N ARG A 824 75.88 -45.07 3.39
CA ARG A 824 77.17 -44.68 3.99
C ARG A 824 77.80 -43.57 3.15
N LEU A 825 77.75 -42.34 3.65
CA LEU A 825 78.30 -41.15 3.01
C LEU A 825 79.78 -41.02 3.36
N PRO A 826 80.70 -40.79 2.39
CA PRO A 826 82.11 -40.59 2.69
C PRO A 826 82.34 -39.27 3.44
N VAL A 827 83.21 -39.31 4.45
CA VAL A 827 83.58 -38.15 5.27
C VAL A 827 85.07 -37.83 5.08
N ASP A 828 85.35 -36.62 4.63
CA ASP A 828 86.69 -36.03 4.64
C ASP A 828 86.94 -35.42 6.02
N TRP A 829 87.73 -36.11 6.86
CA TRP A 829 88.01 -35.67 8.22
C TRP A 829 88.95 -34.47 8.23
N SER A 830 88.63 -33.46 9.04
CA SER A 830 89.49 -32.28 9.22
C SER A 830 90.68 -32.62 10.14
N PHE A 831 91.60 -33.47 9.69
CA PHE A 831 92.74 -33.93 10.48
C PHE A 831 93.57 -32.76 11.05
N GLY A 832 93.87 -32.82 12.36
CA GLY A 832 94.57 -31.76 13.07
C GLY A 832 93.68 -30.61 13.57
N SER A 833 92.38 -30.61 13.27
CA SER A 833 91.41 -29.67 13.86
C SER A 833 91.00 -30.06 15.29
N LEU A 834 90.56 -29.06 16.06
CA LEU A 834 89.92 -29.27 17.36
C LEU A 834 88.60 -30.08 17.24
N GLY A 835 87.88 -29.94 16.14
CA GLY A 835 86.65 -30.71 15.88
C GLY A 835 86.90 -32.20 15.67
N TYR A 836 87.93 -32.55 14.87
CA TYR A 836 88.32 -33.95 14.69
C TYR A 836 88.91 -34.56 15.97
N GLU A 837 89.66 -33.78 16.75
CA GLU A 837 90.10 -34.19 18.09
C GLU A 837 88.93 -34.52 19.01
N ALA A 838 87.84 -33.74 18.98
CA ALA A 838 86.64 -33.99 19.78
C ALA A 838 85.94 -35.29 19.35
N ILE A 839 85.76 -35.52 18.05
CA ILE A 839 85.22 -36.79 17.52
C ILE A 839 86.08 -37.97 18.00
N ARG A 840 87.40 -37.91 17.86
CA ARG A 840 88.31 -38.99 18.32
C ARG A 840 88.22 -39.22 19.83
N LYS A 841 88.04 -38.16 20.64
CA LYS A 841 87.86 -38.27 22.11
C LYS A 841 86.50 -38.85 22.51
N ALA A 842 85.47 -38.70 21.66
CA ALA A 842 84.13 -39.23 21.86
C ALA A 842 83.92 -40.68 21.34
N LEU A 843 84.99 -41.35 20.87
CA LEU A 843 84.93 -42.74 20.39
C LEU A 843 84.29 -43.68 21.42
N GLY A 844 83.21 -44.36 21.02
CA GLY A 844 82.40 -45.23 21.89
C GLY A 844 81.26 -44.52 22.63
N GLY A 845 81.09 -43.21 22.44
CA GLY A 845 80.02 -42.39 23.01
C GLY A 845 79.33 -41.50 21.99
N THR A 846 78.69 -40.44 22.48
CA THR A 846 77.99 -39.42 21.67
C THR A 846 78.68 -38.06 21.77
N LEU A 847 78.65 -37.31 20.67
CA LEU A 847 79.13 -35.94 20.58
C LEU A 847 78.05 -35.05 19.95
N LYS A 848 77.75 -33.90 20.57
CA LYS A 848 76.88 -32.90 19.95
C LYS A 848 77.69 -32.08 18.94
N LEU A 849 77.17 -32.01 17.71
CA LEU A 849 77.75 -31.27 16.59
C LEU A 849 76.73 -30.29 16.01
N SER A 850 77.20 -29.14 15.53
CA SER A 850 76.43 -28.32 14.60
C SER A 850 76.80 -28.67 13.16
N THR A 851 75.88 -28.47 12.23
CA THR A 851 76.09 -28.82 10.81
C THR A 851 75.54 -27.70 9.94
N PHE A 852 76.33 -27.27 8.96
CA PHE A 852 75.83 -26.47 7.84
C PHE A 852 75.95 -27.27 6.55
N ALA A 853 74.89 -27.30 5.73
CA ALA A 853 74.87 -28.05 4.49
C ALA A 853 74.15 -27.32 3.36
N GLU A 854 74.71 -27.36 2.16
CA GLU A 854 73.96 -27.08 0.93
C GLU A 854 73.39 -28.41 0.40
N VAL A 855 72.09 -28.44 0.15
CA VAL A 855 71.35 -29.65 -0.19
C VAL A 855 70.55 -29.43 -1.47
N GLY A 856 70.81 -30.26 -2.48
CA GLY A 856 69.93 -30.42 -3.64
C GLY A 856 68.83 -31.41 -3.30
N ILE A 857 67.58 -30.99 -3.40
CA ILE A 857 66.40 -31.82 -3.15
C ILE A 857 65.61 -31.98 -4.45
N ARG A 858 65.06 -33.18 -4.67
CA ARG A 858 64.11 -33.48 -5.73
C ARG A 858 62.88 -34.20 -5.16
N VAL A 859 61.70 -33.75 -5.56
CA VAL A 859 60.41 -34.39 -5.26
C VAL A 859 59.65 -34.55 -6.56
N GLY A 860 59.42 -35.79 -7.00
CA GLY A 860 58.89 -36.04 -8.34
C GLY A 860 59.79 -35.43 -9.44
N GLN A 861 59.21 -34.49 -10.21
CA GLN A 861 59.92 -33.69 -11.21
C GLN A 861 60.62 -32.45 -10.62
N TRP A 862 60.06 -31.89 -9.54
CA TRP A 862 60.49 -30.62 -8.93
C TRP A 862 61.88 -30.74 -8.31
N ARG A 863 62.69 -29.69 -8.46
CA ARG A 863 64.08 -29.65 -7.97
C ARG A 863 64.40 -28.29 -7.38
N GLN A 864 65.05 -28.27 -6.23
CA GLN A 864 65.51 -27.05 -5.57
C GLN A 864 66.84 -27.29 -4.85
N GLN A 865 67.75 -26.31 -4.88
CA GLN A 865 68.89 -26.25 -3.97
C GLN A 865 68.54 -25.31 -2.81
N ILE A 866 68.69 -25.79 -1.58
CA ILE A 866 68.47 -25.06 -0.33
C ILE A 866 69.70 -25.17 0.58
N TRP A 867 69.77 -24.34 1.62
CA TRP A 867 70.71 -24.55 2.72
C TRP A 867 70.01 -25.16 3.93
N PHE A 868 70.77 -25.82 4.81
CA PHE A 868 70.31 -26.39 6.06
C PHE A 868 71.32 -26.07 7.17
N GLN A 869 70.82 -25.66 8.33
CA GLN A 869 71.61 -25.42 9.54
C GLN A 869 71.03 -26.19 10.72
N GLY A 870 71.75 -27.22 11.16
CA GLY A 870 71.42 -28.02 12.34
C GLY A 870 72.25 -27.63 13.55
N GLY A 871 71.59 -27.42 14.70
CA GLY A 871 72.26 -27.21 15.99
C GLY A 871 72.22 -28.46 16.87
N GLN A 872 73.32 -28.76 17.58
CA GLN A 872 73.40 -29.80 18.61
C GLN A 872 72.97 -31.23 18.20
N ILE A 873 73.09 -31.61 16.93
CA ILE A 873 72.78 -32.97 16.46
C ILE A 873 73.66 -33.99 17.20
N GLY A 874 73.04 -35.02 17.76
CA GLY A 874 73.73 -36.13 18.41
C GLY A 874 74.43 -37.04 17.39
N ALA A 875 75.75 -37.12 17.46
CA ALA A 875 76.57 -38.01 16.65
C ALA A 875 77.18 -39.13 17.51
N HIS A 876 76.78 -40.39 17.27
CA HIS A 876 77.42 -41.56 17.85
C HIS A 876 78.74 -41.85 17.14
N VAL A 877 79.86 -41.88 17.86
CA VAL A 877 81.17 -42.14 17.27
C VAL A 877 81.55 -43.61 17.45
N ARG A 878 81.63 -44.33 16.34
CA ARG A 878 81.97 -45.75 16.26
C ARG A 878 83.29 -45.93 15.49
N LEU A 879 83.86 -47.14 15.59
CA LEU A 879 84.96 -47.56 14.71
C LEU A 879 84.44 -47.72 13.26
#